data_AF-A0A5J5DCA3-F1
#
_entry.id   AF-A0A5J5DCA3-F1
#
_cell.length_a   1.000
_cell.length_b   1.000
_cell.length_c   1.000
_cell.angle_alpha   90.00
_cell.angle_beta   90.00
_cell.angle_gamma   90.00
#
_symmetry.space_group_name_H-M   'P 1'
#
loop_
_entity.id
_entity.type
_entity.pdbx_description
1 polymer ?
#
loop_
_entity_poly.entity_id
_entity_poly.type
_entity_poly.pdbx_seq_one_letter_code
_entity_poly.pdbx_strand_id
1 'polypeptide(L)'
;MDEKELSDPLNNVTLIKDDLTRSNMGSSGDSEKMIQHLNDELREAQELANTEKHKCMELQGILQEERKENKQQADESAKQIKHLQGQLRQLQDEAGILREQIEVFSGSHDELQSARDEVKALKRALEAATAERDHDVATVQTNLVATSKDLEKWRQTANKYEREVDNLQRDLQQQSKQWQKTAEIQASELQSMQAECNGLQKECSVLRAEKQDSLNKHQKEKSGLQNECASLRAEKEELLKAHQKEKGNLQSDCAALRSEKEAMLQRQQQLEKDLASLRAQNAELSNSLKALKGSQQESEKRLAALQLQHQQDSAKLQTQLEEADSNSKALQREYEEAKTELSDLKDKYEKTVQEKQLLTDEFEECKANMKELQEKGTKTSQLLPVQAIVIGLILALLYWCFGALWKPPQSAYKKAMAADLDVVNLFIIAGGTLAIPILAFVASFLLWPSALIKVYYWYWRRTLGLQVRYADCGGYRFCYASRGKPGMRPSILMLHGFSAHKDTWLTVVKYLPKHLHIVCVDMPGHEGTTRTNTEDYSIQGQFVETIRLNRKPFHVVGTAMGGNVAGVYAACYPSEICSMTLICPDGIRHPCETKFDNHLQDLKHSNYTLNIPLIPTTPEEMEDMFRLCSHVRFKIPQQILQGLVDVRQPHNTFYEEVFMEIVGETSRYALQEHLHLITAPLQVIWGKKDQVTVDLLENCGHSVVMERPSRTAKLILEFIILQQDARGGTKKSS
;
A
#
# COMPACT_ATOMS: atom_id res chain seq x y z
N MET A 1 -46.34 70.60 -44.04
CA MET A 1 -46.75 69.41 -44.82
C MET A 1 -46.57 68.24 -43.89
N ASP A 2 -47.65 67.51 -43.66
CA ASP A 2 -47.72 66.24 -42.94
C ASP A 2 -47.18 66.22 -41.49
N GLU A 3 -47.98 66.80 -40.58
CA GLU A 3 -48.02 66.35 -39.19
C GLU A 3 -48.74 64.98 -39.13
N LYS A 4 -48.01 63.89 -38.86
CA LYS A 4 -48.57 62.62 -38.37
C LYS A 4 -47.48 61.68 -37.83
N GLU A 5 -47.92 60.67 -37.09
CA GLU A 5 -47.11 59.57 -36.55
C GLU A 5 -46.01 59.96 -35.55
N LEU A 6 -46.41 60.49 -34.38
CA LEU A 6 -45.58 60.46 -33.17
C LEU A 6 -46.44 60.46 -31.88
N SER A 7 -47.18 59.36 -31.69
CA SER A 7 -47.94 59.05 -30.47
C SER A 7 -47.72 57.58 -30.06
N ASP A 8 -47.76 57.33 -28.75
CA ASP A 8 -47.71 56.01 -28.08
C ASP A 8 -46.42 55.17 -28.15
N PRO A 9 -45.47 55.39 -27.21
CA PRO A 9 -44.50 54.37 -26.77
C PRO A 9 -45.03 53.47 -25.63
N LEU A 10 -46.25 53.74 -25.12
CA LEU A 10 -46.76 53.18 -23.86
C LEU A 10 -47.26 51.72 -23.95
N ASN A 11 -47.44 51.19 -25.17
CA ASN A 11 -48.13 49.91 -25.39
C ASN A 11 -47.21 48.66 -25.39
N ASN A 12 -45.89 48.84 -25.27
CA ASN A 12 -44.92 47.73 -25.30
C ASN A 12 -44.46 47.23 -23.92
N VAL A 13 -44.80 47.93 -22.82
CA VAL A 13 -44.38 47.58 -21.45
C VAL A 13 -45.24 46.44 -20.87
N THR A 14 -46.49 46.30 -21.32
CA THR A 14 -47.40 45.21 -20.93
C THR A 14 -46.94 43.85 -21.46
N LEU A 15 -46.39 43.79 -22.67
CA LEU A 15 -46.00 42.55 -23.35
C LEU A 15 -44.79 41.82 -22.75
N ILE A 16 -43.99 42.48 -21.90
CA ILE A 16 -42.80 41.88 -21.25
C ILE A 16 -43.15 41.32 -19.86
N LYS A 17 -44.29 41.72 -19.28
CA LYS A 17 -44.64 41.40 -17.88
C LYS A 17 -45.18 39.98 -17.69
N ASP A 18 -45.83 39.42 -18.70
CA ASP A 18 -46.52 38.12 -18.58
C ASP A 18 -45.55 36.92 -18.69
N ASP A 19 -44.56 36.96 -19.59
CA ASP A 19 -43.61 35.85 -19.79
C ASP A 19 -42.67 35.64 -18.58
N LEU A 20 -42.39 36.69 -17.80
CA LEU A 20 -41.57 36.62 -16.58
C LEU A 20 -42.23 35.83 -15.44
N THR A 21 -43.53 35.54 -15.51
CA THR A 21 -44.25 34.83 -14.43
C THR A 21 -44.11 33.31 -14.44
N ARG A 22 -43.44 32.71 -15.44
CA ARG A 22 -43.46 31.25 -15.67
C ARG A 22 -42.19 30.49 -15.26
N SER A 23 -41.11 31.14 -14.84
CA SER A 23 -39.86 30.48 -14.41
C SER A 23 -39.56 30.67 -12.92
N ASN A 24 -39.92 29.69 -12.09
CA ASN A 24 -39.70 29.72 -10.64
C ASN A 24 -38.44 28.95 -10.22
N MET A 25 -37.30 29.65 -10.09
CA MET A 25 -36.15 29.28 -9.25
C MET A 25 -35.38 30.55 -8.85
N GLY A 26 -34.87 30.61 -7.61
CA GLY A 26 -34.48 31.87 -6.96
C GLY A 26 -33.04 32.38 -7.17
N SER A 27 -32.73 33.47 -6.45
CA SER A 27 -31.44 34.20 -6.40
C SER A 27 -31.18 35.32 -7.43
N SER A 28 -32.22 36.04 -7.87
CA SER A 28 -32.09 37.28 -8.68
C SER A 28 -32.09 38.58 -7.83
N GLY A 29 -31.43 38.56 -6.67
CA GLY A 29 -31.57 39.63 -5.67
C GLY A 29 -30.91 40.98 -5.99
N ASP A 30 -29.87 41.00 -6.83
CA ASP A 30 -29.06 42.21 -7.09
C ASP A 30 -29.05 42.63 -8.57
N SER A 31 -29.21 41.67 -9.49
CA SER A 31 -29.47 41.90 -10.92
C SER A 31 -30.71 42.77 -11.13
N GLU A 32 -31.79 42.46 -10.40
CA GLU A 32 -33.08 43.15 -10.52
C GLU A 32 -32.99 44.59 -9.99
N LYS A 33 -32.28 44.82 -8.87
CA LYS A 33 -31.99 46.16 -8.33
C LYS A 33 -31.16 47.02 -9.28
N MET A 34 -30.15 46.43 -9.95
CA MET A 34 -29.30 47.14 -10.90
C MET A 34 -30.11 47.61 -12.13
N ILE A 35 -31.02 46.76 -12.61
CA ILE A 35 -31.95 47.12 -13.70
C ILE A 35 -32.94 48.20 -13.23
N GLN A 36 -33.44 48.13 -11.99
CA GLN A 36 -34.30 49.16 -11.40
C GLN A 36 -33.59 50.54 -11.40
N HIS A 37 -32.37 50.59 -10.85
CA HIS A 37 -31.56 51.80 -10.71
C HIS A 37 -31.24 52.46 -12.05
N LEU A 38 -30.87 51.69 -13.07
CA LEU A 38 -30.58 52.21 -14.41
C LEU A 38 -31.83 52.74 -15.13
N ASN A 39 -33.02 52.18 -14.88
CA ASN A 39 -34.27 52.71 -15.39
C ASN A 39 -34.71 54.00 -14.66
N ASP A 40 -34.38 54.13 -13.38
CA ASP A 40 -34.62 55.35 -12.60
C ASP A 40 -33.71 56.49 -13.08
N GLU A 41 -32.40 56.25 -13.27
CA GLU A 41 -31.46 57.23 -13.85
C GLU A 41 -31.87 57.66 -15.27
N LEU A 42 -32.30 56.72 -16.11
CA LEU A 42 -32.77 57.02 -17.47
C LEU A 42 -34.03 57.91 -17.45
N ARG A 43 -34.94 57.71 -16.49
CA ARG A 43 -36.13 58.55 -16.31
C ARG A 43 -35.76 59.96 -15.87
N GLU A 44 -34.89 60.12 -14.88
CA GLU A 44 -34.42 61.45 -14.44
C GLU A 44 -33.74 62.22 -15.58
N ALA A 45 -32.87 61.55 -16.36
CA ALA A 45 -32.22 62.16 -17.52
C ALA A 45 -33.23 62.62 -18.59
N GLN A 46 -34.31 61.87 -18.81
CA GLN A 46 -35.34 62.20 -19.80
C GLN A 46 -36.30 63.31 -19.30
N GLU A 47 -36.60 63.37 -18.00
CA GLU A 47 -37.32 64.50 -17.38
C GLU A 47 -36.49 65.80 -17.44
N LEU A 48 -35.18 65.72 -17.20
CA LEU A 48 -34.26 66.86 -17.33
C LEU A 48 -34.21 67.38 -18.78
N ALA A 49 -34.09 66.48 -19.77
CA ALA A 49 -34.07 66.83 -21.18
C ALA A 49 -35.39 67.49 -21.64
N ASN A 50 -36.54 67.00 -21.17
CA ASN A 50 -37.84 67.62 -21.43
C ASN A 50 -37.96 69.01 -20.78
N THR A 51 -37.38 69.20 -19.59
CA THR A 51 -37.35 70.49 -18.88
C THR A 51 -36.54 71.54 -19.64
N GLU A 52 -35.33 71.20 -20.11
CA GLU A 52 -34.52 72.11 -20.94
C GLU A 52 -35.17 72.41 -22.30
N LYS A 53 -35.83 71.40 -22.90
CA LYS A 53 -36.63 71.60 -24.13
C LYS A 53 -37.78 72.60 -23.91
N HIS A 54 -38.43 72.60 -22.74
CA HIS A 54 -39.49 73.55 -22.42
C HIS A 54 -38.95 74.99 -22.26
N LYS A 55 -37.85 75.17 -21.52
CA LYS A 55 -37.15 76.47 -21.39
C LYS A 55 -36.72 77.03 -22.74
N CYS A 56 -36.25 76.17 -23.65
CA CYS A 56 -35.85 76.59 -25.00
C CYS A 56 -37.04 77.17 -25.79
N MET A 57 -38.24 76.59 -25.67
CA MET A 57 -39.45 77.13 -26.31
C MET A 57 -39.94 78.42 -25.64
N GLU A 58 -39.81 78.55 -24.32
CA GLU A 58 -40.14 79.77 -23.58
C GLU A 58 -39.24 80.95 -24.00
N LEU A 59 -37.92 80.74 -24.04
CA LEU A 59 -36.95 81.71 -24.56
C LEU A 59 -37.20 82.07 -26.03
N GLN A 60 -37.61 81.11 -26.86
CA GLN A 60 -37.97 81.36 -28.25
C GLN A 60 -39.24 82.22 -28.38
N GLY A 61 -40.21 82.08 -27.47
CA GLY A 61 -41.40 82.93 -27.37
C GLY A 61 -41.05 84.37 -27.00
N ILE A 62 -40.29 84.55 -25.91
CA ILE A 62 -39.82 85.88 -25.45
C ILE A 62 -39.06 86.61 -26.57
N LEU A 63 -38.18 85.91 -27.29
CA LEU A 63 -37.39 86.47 -28.40
C LEU A 63 -38.24 86.82 -29.64
N GLN A 64 -39.46 86.28 -29.78
CA GLN A 64 -40.42 86.72 -30.80
C GLN A 64 -41.22 87.96 -30.36
N GLU A 65 -41.57 88.07 -29.07
CA GLU A 65 -42.25 89.24 -28.50
C GLU A 65 -41.33 90.49 -28.58
N GLU A 66 -40.07 90.36 -28.13
CA GLU A 66 -39.00 91.38 -28.27
C GLU A 66 -38.84 91.91 -29.71
N ARG A 67 -38.88 91.01 -30.70
CA ARG A 67 -38.79 91.38 -32.13
C ARG A 67 -40.03 92.12 -32.64
N LYS A 68 -41.19 91.83 -32.08
CA LYS A 68 -42.47 92.45 -32.43
C LYS A 68 -42.58 93.85 -31.82
N GLU A 69 -42.14 94.03 -30.58
CA GLU A 69 -42.05 95.33 -29.91
C GLU A 69 -41.01 96.24 -30.58
N ASN A 70 -39.78 95.74 -30.85
CA ASN A 70 -38.77 96.49 -31.60
C ASN A 70 -39.28 96.97 -32.97
N LYS A 71 -40.02 96.11 -33.69
CA LYS A 71 -40.63 96.50 -34.98
C LYS A 71 -41.67 97.60 -34.80
N GLN A 72 -42.53 97.52 -33.79
CA GLN A 72 -43.55 98.54 -33.53
C GLN A 72 -42.92 99.89 -33.17
N GLN A 73 -41.84 99.90 -32.39
CA GLN A 73 -41.08 101.11 -32.05
C GLN A 73 -40.33 101.71 -33.26
N ALA A 74 -39.85 100.87 -34.19
CA ALA A 74 -39.34 101.32 -35.48
C ALA A 74 -40.43 101.96 -36.36
N ASP A 75 -41.63 101.37 -36.41
CA ASP A 75 -42.78 101.93 -37.15
C ASP A 75 -43.31 103.23 -36.52
N GLU A 76 -43.16 103.45 -35.21
CA GLU A 76 -43.55 104.70 -34.53
C GLU A 76 -42.52 105.82 -34.69
N SER A 77 -41.23 105.52 -34.53
CA SER A 77 -40.16 106.49 -34.81
C SER A 77 -40.15 106.92 -36.29
N ALA A 78 -40.45 106.01 -37.23
CA ALA A 78 -40.66 106.36 -38.65
C ALA A 78 -41.83 107.34 -38.87
N LYS A 79 -42.94 107.22 -38.11
CA LYS A 79 -44.05 108.18 -38.14
C LYS A 79 -43.63 109.54 -37.59
N GLN A 80 -42.88 109.58 -36.48
CA GLN A 80 -42.35 110.83 -35.92
C GLN A 80 -41.40 111.54 -36.90
N ILE A 81 -40.46 110.81 -37.51
CA ILE A 81 -39.55 111.37 -38.53
C ILE A 81 -40.35 111.95 -39.70
N LYS A 82 -41.39 111.26 -40.18
CA LYS A 82 -42.25 111.75 -41.26
C LYS A 82 -43.07 113.00 -40.85
N HIS A 83 -43.49 113.09 -39.60
CA HIS A 83 -44.17 114.28 -39.06
C HIS A 83 -43.21 115.47 -38.98
N LEU A 84 -42.02 115.29 -38.41
CA LEU A 84 -40.97 116.31 -38.32
C LEU A 84 -40.51 116.79 -39.72
N GLN A 85 -40.39 115.89 -40.69
CA GLN A 85 -40.14 116.26 -42.09
C GLN A 85 -41.29 117.07 -42.71
N GLY A 86 -42.54 116.79 -42.32
CA GLY A 86 -43.70 117.60 -42.71
C GLY A 86 -43.65 119.01 -42.11
N GLN A 87 -43.40 119.13 -40.80
CA GLN A 87 -43.25 120.42 -40.11
C GLN A 87 -42.07 121.23 -40.66
N LEU A 88 -40.92 120.59 -40.93
CA LEU A 88 -39.77 121.25 -41.55
C LEU A 88 -40.09 121.79 -42.94
N ARG A 89 -40.91 121.08 -43.72
CA ARG A 89 -41.36 121.53 -45.05
C ARG A 89 -42.35 122.69 -44.96
N GLN A 90 -43.32 122.62 -44.05
CA GLN A 90 -44.22 123.73 -43.77
C GLN A 90 -43.46 124.99 -43.33
N LEU A 91 -42.46 124.87 -42.46
CA LEU A 91 -41.59 125.98 -42.07
C LEU A 91 -40.72 126.49 -43.22
N GLN A 92 -40.33 125.65 -44.18
CA GLN A 92 -39.64 126.08 -45.40
C GLN A 92 -40.57 126.85 -46.35
N ASP A 93 -41.84 126.44 -46.47
CA ASP A 93 -42.85 127.10 -47.29
C ASP A 93 -43.29 128.44 -46.66
N GLU A 94 -43.50 128.49 -45.34
CA GLU A 94 -43.75 129.71 -44.57
C GLU A 94 -42.55 130.68 -44.64
N ALA A 95 -41.32 130.18 -44.51
CA ALA A 95 -40.10 130.95 -44.77
C ALA A 95 -39.85 131.23 -46.27
N GLY A 96 -40.70 130.73 -47.18
CA GLY A 96 -40.78 131.15 -48.57
C GLY A 96 -41.69 132.38 -48.70
N ILE A 97 -42.92 132.28 -48.18
CA ILE A 97 -43.93 133.34 -48.18
C ILE A 97 -43.42 134.61 -47.46
N LEU A 98 -42.78 134.46 -46.30
CA LEU A 98 -42.15 135.58 -45.59
C LEU A 98 -41.04 136.23 -46.41
N ARG A 99 -40.36 135.48 -47.29
CA ARG A 99 -39.28 135.98 -48.15
C ARG A 99 -39.79 136.87 -49.26
N GLU A 100 -40.96 136.56 -49.82
CA GLU A 100 -41.64 137.43 -50.80
C GLU A 100 -42.20 138.70 -50.14
N GLN A 101 -42.54 138.66 -48.85
CA GLN A 101 -43.00 139.86 -48.12
C GLN A 101 -41.87 140.79 -47.67
N ILE A 102 -40.61 140.33 -47.68
CA ILE A 102 -39.44 141.09 -47.18
C ILE A 102 -38.91 142.15 -48.16
N GLU A 103 -39.34 142.18 -49.42
CA GLU A 103 -39.02 143.33 -50.31
C GLU A 103 -39.69 144.65 -49.86
N VAL A 104 -40.66 144.62 -48.94
CA VAL A 104 -41.35 145.84 -48.44
C VAL A 104 -41.52 145.84 -46.91
N PHE A 105 -40.41 145.82 -46.15
CA PHE A 105 -40.18 146.68 -44.96
C PHE A 105 -38.82 146.37 -44.29
N SER A 106 -38.02 147.40 -43.99
CA SER A 106 -36.73 147.23 -43.29
C SER A 106 -36.92 147.22 -41.76
N GLY A 107 -36.90 146.04 -41.12
CA GLY A 107 -37.07 145.95 -39.65
C GLY A 107 -36.58 144.69 -38.91
N SER A 108 -36.32 143.56 -39.57
CA SER A 108 -36.19 142.23 -38.91
C SER A 108 -34.87 141.48 -39.17
N HIS A 109 -33.74 142.19 -39.23
CA HIS A 109 -32.45 141.56 -39.58
C HIS A 109 -31.94 140.56 -38.54
N ASP A 110 -32.07 140.87 -37.24
CA ASP A 110 -31.48 140.07 -36.16
C ASP A 110 -32.24 138.74 -35.93
N GLU A 111 -33.57 138.74 -36.08
CA GLU A 111 -34.41 137.54 -35.96
C GLU A 111 -34.07 136.52 -37.07
N LEU A 112 -33.88 137.01 -38.31
CA LEU A 112 -33.43 136.20 -39.45
C LEU A 112 -32.05 135.58 -39.21
N GLN A 113 -31.13 136.31 -38.56
CA GLN A 113 -29.80 135.78 -38.25
C GLN A 113 -29.87 134.72 -37.14
N SER A 114 -30.66 134.93 -36.09
CA SER A 114 -30.89 133.97 -35.01
C SER A 114 -31.44 132.64 -35.53
N ALA A 115 -32.56 132.68 -36.27
CA ALA A 115 -33.17 131.49 -36.87
C ALA A 115 -32.21 130.76 -37.83
N ARG A 116 -31.35 131.50 -38.55
CA ARG A 116 -30.36 130.92 -39.45
C ARG A 116 -29.23 130.19 -38.72
N ASP A 117 -28.85 130.63 -37.53
CA ASP A 117 -27.84 129.95 -36.71
C ASP A 117 -28.43 128.77 -35.91
N GLU A 118 -29.69 128.85 -35.49
CA GLU A 118 -30.44 127.71 -34.94
C GLU A 118 -30.59 126.56 -35.96
N VAL A 119 -30.94 126.87 -37.22
CA VAL A 119 -30.99 125.87 -38.32
C VAL A 119 -29.61 125.23 -38.56
N LYS A 120 -28.49 125.94 -38.37
CA LYS A 120 -27.13 125.33 -38.43
C LYS A 120 -26.87 124.41 -37.23
N ALA A 121 -27.33 124.78 -36.04
CA ALA A 121 -27.19 123.96 -34.84
C ALA A 121 -27.99 122.65 -34.98
N LEU A 122 -29.25 122.74 -35.39
CA LEU A 122 -30.11 121.58 -35.68
C LEU A 122 -29.53 120.69 -36.78
N LYS A 123 -28.96 121.26 -37.84
CA LYS A 123 -28.28 120.48 -38.91
C LYS A 123 -27.07 119.70 -38.39
N ARG A 124 -26.24 120.31 -37.53
CA ARG A 124 -25.10 119.63 -36.89
C ARG A 124 -25.55 118.53 -35.91
N ALA A 125 -26.61 118.78 -35.15
CA ALA A 125 -27.18 117.78 -34.25
C ALA A 125 -27.74 116.57 -35.03
N LEU A 126 -28.43 116.82 -36.15
CA LEU A 126 -28.90 115.78 -37.05
C LEU A 126 -27.74 114.98 -37.67
N GLU A 127 -26.69 115.66 -38.15
CA GLU A 127 -25.48 115.02 -38.70
C GLU A 127 -24.79 114.13 -37.65
N ALA A 128 -24.63 114.60 -36.41
CA ALA A 128 -24.09 113.81 -35.31
C ALA A 128 -24.95 112.58 -34.99
N ALA A 129 -26.27 112.76 -34.82
CA ALA A 129 -27.20 111.66 -34.54
C ALA A 129 -27.26 110.63 -35.68
N THR A 130 -27.09 111.04 -36.95
CA THR A 130 -26.96 110.08 -38.06
C THR A 130 -25.67 109.28 -38.00
N ALA A 131 -24.54 109.90 -37.61
CA ALA A 131 -23.26 109.22 -37.49
C ALA A 131 -23.24 108.23 -36.31
N GLU A 132 -23.86 108.58 -35.19
CA GLU A 132 -24.06 107.70 -34.04
C GLU A 132 -24.92 106.48 -34.42
N ARG A 133 -26.07 106.70 -35.09
CA ARG A 133 -26.92 105.62 -35.60
C ARG A 133 -26.18 104.70 -36.60
N ASP A 134 -25.32 105.24 -37.47
CA ASP A 134 -24.54 104.42 -38.40
C ASP A 134 -23.42 103.64 -37.71
N HIS A 135 -22.85 104.16 -36.62
CA HIS A 135 -21.93 103.41 -35.75
C HIS A 135 -22.62 102.25 -35.03
N ASP A 136 -23.81 102.47 -34.48
CA ASP A 136 -24.62 101.44 -33.84
C ASP A 136 -25.05 100.35 -34.84
N VAL A 137 -25.51 100.74 -36.02
CA VAL A 137 -25.87 99.78 -37.09
C VAL A 137 -24.67 98.93 -37.50
N ALA A 138 -23.48 99.51 -37.66
CA ALA A 138 -22.26 98.76 -37.96
C ALA A 138 -21.86 97.79 -36.82
N THR A 139 -22.04 98.21 -35.57
CA THR A 139 -21.77 97.39 -34.38
C THR A 139 -22.76 96.22 -34.27
N VAL A 140 -24.05 96.46 -34.46
CA VAL A 140 -25.10 95.43 -34.47
C VAL A 140 -24.89 94.44 -35.63
N GLN A 141 -24.54 94.92 -36.83
CA GLN A 141 -24.19 94.04 -37.95
C GLN A 141 -22.98 93.15 -37.65
N THR A 142 -21.94 93.70 -37.02
CA THR A 142 -20.75 92.93 -36.62
C THR A 142 -21.10 91.83 -35.59
N ASN A 143 -21.91 92.17 -34.58
CA ASN A 143 -22.37 91.21 -33.58
C ASN A 143 -23.31 90.15 -34.17
N LEU A 144 -24.16 90.51 -35.14
CA LEU A 144 -25.03 89.57 -35.86
C LEU A 144 -24.24 88.56 -36.69
N VAL A 145 -23.16 89.00 -37.35
CA VAL A 145 -22.25 88.10 -38.10
C VAL A 145 -21.49 87.18 -37.15
N ALA A 146 -21.01 87.68 -36.01
CA ALA A 146 -20.32 86.88 -34.99
C ALA A 146 -21.24 85.79 -34.39
N THR A 147 -22.43 86.18 -33.92
CA THR A 147 -23.42 85.24 -33.37
C THR A 147 -23.92 84.22 -34.39
N SER A 148 -24.12 84.62 -35.65
CA SER A 148 -24.47 83.68 -36.74
C SER A 148 -23.38 82.64 -36.99
N LYS A 149 -22.10 83.05 -36.92
CA LYS A 149 -20.95 82.16 -37.07
C LYS A 149 -20.85 81.15 -35.91
N ASP A 150 -21.17 81.57 -34.69
CA ASP A 150 -21.14 80.69 -33.52
C ASP A 150 -22.35 79.74 -33.48
N LEU A 151 -23.53 80.18 -33.93
CA LEU A 151 -24.69 79.30 -34.12
C LEU A 151 -24.38 78.14 -35.08
N GLU A 152 -23.68 78.41 -36.18
CA GLU A 152 -23.28 77.38 -37.14
C GLU A 152 -22.22 76.41 -36.57
N LYS A 153 -21.28 76.88 -35.72
CA LYS A 153 -20.38 75.97 -34.97
C LYS A 153 -21.17 75.04 -34.05
N TRP A 154 -22.16 75.57 -33.32
CA TRP A 154 -23.00 74.77 -32.43
C TRP A 154 -23.80 73.73 -33.22
N ARG A 155 -24.34 74.10 -34.38
CA ARG A 155 -25.03 73.18 -35.29
C ARG A 155 -24.13 72.06 -35.80
N GLN A 156 -22.91 72.38 -36.25
CA GLN A 156 -21.94 71.37 -36.69
C GLN A 156 -21.50 70.43 -35.55
N THR A 157 -21.48 70.95 -34.32
CA THR A 157 -21.17 70.18 -33.11
C THR A 157 -22.32 69.25 -32.72
N ALA A 158 -23.57 69.72 -32.77
CA ALA A 158 -24.76 68.89 -32.57
C ALA A 158 -24.82 67.75 -33.59
N ASN A 159 -24.65 68.07 -34.89
CA ASN A 159 -24.57 67.10 -35.98
C ASN A 159 -23.37 66.14 -35.85
N LYS A 160 -22.40 66.36 -34.96
CA LYS A 160 -21.33 65.40 -34.62
C LYS A 160 -21.78 64.45 -33.53
N TYR A 161 -22.37 64.96 -32.44
CA TYR A 161 -22.88 64.14 -31.35
C TYR A 161 -24.04 63.23 -31.79
N GLU A 162 -24.93 63.70 -32.66
CA GLU A 162 -26.02 62.91 -33.25
C GLU A 162 -25.47 61.64 -33.94
N ARG A 163 -24.47 61.79 -34.81
CA ARG A 163 -23.79 60.65 -35.45
C ARG A 163 -23.01 59.76 -34.48
N GLU A 164 -22.52 60.30 -33.37
CA GLU A 164 -21.86 59.50 -32.33
C GLU A 164 -22.87 58.67 -31.53
N VAL A 165 -24.07 59.21 -31.27
CA VAL A 165 -25.21 58.46 -30.70
C VAL A 165 -25.68 57.36 -31.66
N ASP A 166 -25.85 57.66 -32.96
CA ASP A 166 -26.21 56.66 -33.99
C ASP A 166 -25.20 55.51 -34.10
N ASN A 167 -23.91 55.80 -33.91
CA ASN A 167 -22.86 54.78 -33.87
C ASN A 167 -22.99 53.91 -32.63
N LEU A 168 -23.09 54.53 -31.44
CA LEU A 168 -23.19 53.83 -30.16
C LEU A 168 -24.46 52.97 -30.06
N GLN A 169 -25.60 53.42 -30.61
CA GLN A 169 -26.81 52.61 -30.69
C GLN A 169 -26.63 51.36 -31.56
N ARG A 170 -25.95 51.48 -32.71
CA ARG A 170 -25.68 50.33 -33.60
C ARG A 170 -24.69 49.35 -32.97
N ASP A 171 -23.64 49.85 -32.31
CA ASP A 171 -22.67 49.01 -31.60
C ASP A 171 -23.34 48.26 -30.43
N LEU A 172 -24.22 48.92 -29.66
CA LEU A 172 -25.00 48.30 -28.59
C LEU A 172 -25.96 47.22 -29.11
N GLN A 173 -26.67 47.48 -30.22
CA GLN A 173 -27.50 46.46 -30.88
C GLN A 173 -26.68 45.27 -31.39
N GLN A 174 -25.47 45.51 -31.90
CA GLN A 174 -24.58 44.45 -32.36
C GLN A 174 -24.06 43.60 -31.19
N GLN A 175 -23.64 44.23 -30.08
CA GLN A 175 -23.26 43.50 -28.87
C GLN A 175 -24.42 42.68 -28.31
N SER A 176 -25.63 43.25 -28.21
CA SER A 176 -26.82 42.53 -27.72
C SER A 176 -27.10 41.25 -28.54
N LYS A 177 -27.05 41.34 -29.87
CA LYS A 177 -27.18 40.17 -30.78
C LYS A 177 -26.04 39.17 -30.63
N GLN A 178 -24.84 39.60 -30.26
CA GLN A 178 -23.71 38.70 -29.99
C GLN A 178 -23.89 37.98 -28.65
N TRP A 179 -24.33 38.68 -27.59
CA TRP A 179 -24.64 38.08 -26.28
C TRP A 179 -25.74 37.02 -26.39
N GLN A 180 -26.82 37.27 -27.13
CA GLN A 180 -27.87 36.28 -27.37
C GLN A 180 -27.32 35.00 -28.01
N LYS A 181 -26.55 35.12 -29.11
CA LYS A 181 -25.92 33.97 -29.77
C LYS A 181 -24.96 33.20 -28.87
N THR A 182 -24.20 33.89 -28.01
CA THR A 182 -23.32 33.22 -27.04
C THR A 182 -24.13 32.45 -25.99
N ALA A 183 -25.25 32.99 -25.51
CA ALA A 183 -26.14 32.30 -24.59
C ALA A 183 -26.84 31.08 -25.24
N GLU A 184 -27.27 31.18 -26.50
CA GLU A 184 -27.85 30.07 -27.28
C GLU A 184 -26.86 28.90 -27.42
N ILE A 185 -25.60 29.20 -27.76
CA ILE A 185 -24.53 28.19 -27.88
C ILE A 185 -24.28 27.53 -26.51
N GLN A 186 -24.11 28.32 -25.44
CA GLN A 186 -23.89 27.79 -24.09
C GLN A 186 -25.05 26.93 -23.58
N ALA A 187 -26.30 27.30 -23.91
CA ALA A 187 -27.47 26.49 -23.58
C ALA A 187 -27.47 25.15 -24.33
N SER A 188 -27.05 25.13 -25.61
CA SER A 188 -26.93 23.90 -26.40
C SER A 188 -25.80 22.99 -25.89
N GLU A 189 -24.63 23.55 -25.58
CA GLU A 189 -23.51 22.82 -24.96
C GLU A 189 -23.92 22.21 -23.61
N LEU A 190 -24.63 22.96 -22.75
CA LEU A 190 -25.11 22.48 -21.47
C LEU A 190 -26.14 21.35 -21.60
N GLN A 191 -27.05 21.41 -22.59
CA GLN A 191 -27.96 20.31 -22.90
C GLN A 191 -27.22 19.06 -23.39
N SER A 192 -26.18 19.22 -24.22
CA SER A 192 -25.33 18.12 -24.69
C SER A 192 -24.60 17.45 -23.52
N MET A 193 -23.95 18.22 -22.65
CA MET A 193 -23.30 17.71 -21.44
C MET A 193 -24.29 17.03 -20.49
N GLN A 194 -25.51 17.55 -20.33
CA GLN A 194 -26.53 16.90 -19.50
C GLN A 194 -26.97 15.56 -20.09
N ALA A 195 -27.08 15.43 -21.42
CA ALA A 195 -27.38 14.17 -22.09
C ALA A 195 -26.25 13.15 -21.92
N GLU A 196 -24.98 13.57 -22.03
CA GLU A 196 -23.81 12.72 -21.79
C GLU A 196 -23.74 12.24 -20.34
N CYS A 197 -23.91 13.14 -19.37
CA CYS A 197 -23.99 12.79 -17.94
C CYS A 197 -25.12 11.78 -17.66
N ASN A 198 -26.30 11.96 -18.27
CA ASN A 198 -27.42 11.01 -18.15
C ASN A 198 -27.10 9.65 -18.79
N GLY A 199 -26.28 9.61 -19.85
CA GLY A 199 -25.77 8.38 -20.46
C GLY A 199 -24.79 7.64 -19.55
N LEU A 200 -23.74 8.34 -19.11
CA LEU A 200 -22.73 7.81 -18.17
C LEU A 200 -23.36 7.33 -16.85
N GLN A 201 -24.40 8.00 -16.35
CA GLN A 201 -25.14 7.57 -15.16
C GLN A 201 -25.88 6.24 -15.37
N LYS A 202 -26.41 5.98 -16.57
CA LYS A 202 -27.04 4.69 -16.93
C LYS A 202 -25.98 3.60 -17.05
N GLU A 203 -24.88 3.86 -17.75
CA GLU A 203 -23.76 2.91 -17.87
C GLU A 203 -23.18 2.54 -16.50
N CYS A 204 -22.96 3.53 -15.63
CA CYS A 204 -22.58 3.33 -14.23
C CYS A 204 -23.60 2.52 -13.41
N SER A 205 -24.89 2.48 -13.81
CA SER A 205 -25.91 1.65 -13.15
C SER A 205 -25.85 0.19 -13.63
N VAL A 206 -25.59 -0.04 -14.91
CA VAL A 206 -25.37 -1.38 -15.48
C VAL A 206 -24.12 -2.04 -14.90
N LEU A 207 -22.98 -1.32 -14.93
CA LEU A 207 -21.71 -1.80 -14.38
C LEU A 207 -21.78 -2.12 -12.87
N ARG A 208 -22.68 -1.46 -12.12
CA ARG A 208 -22.95 -1.80 -10.71
C ARG A 208 -23.75 -3.09 -10.55
N ALA A 209 -24.72 -3.33 -11.43
CA ALA A 209 -25.48 -4.59 -11.45
C ALA A 209 -24.58 -5.77 -11.82
N GLU A 210 -23.80 -5.65 -12.90
CA GLU A 210 -22.83 -6.66 -13.33
C GLU A 210 -21.79 -6.96 -12.25
N LYS A 211 -21.28 -5.92 -11.58
CA LYS A 211 -20.39 -6.09 -10.41
C LYS A 211 -21.06 -6.83 -9.26
N GLN A 212 -22.34 -6.56 -8.98
CA GLN A 212 -23.08 -7.25 -7.93
C GLN A 212 -23.30 -8.73 -8.27
N ASP A 213 -23.62 -9.07 -9.53
CA ASP A 213 -23.78 -10.45 -9.95
C ASP A 213 -22.45 -11.23 -10.01
N SER A 214 -21.36 -10.57 -10.40
CA SER A 214 -19.99 -11.10 -10.24
C SER A 214 -19.67 -11.40 -8.77
N LEU A 215 -20.00 -10.49 -7.85
CA LEU A 215 -19.81 -10.68 -6.41
C LEU A 215 -20.65 -11.86 -5.89
N ASN A 216 -21.92 -11.94 -6.30
CA ASN A 216 -22.85 -13.03 -5.96
C ASN A 216 -22.30 -14.40 -6.44
N LYS A 217 -21.77 -14.44 -7.67
CA LYS A 217 -21.16 -15.64 -8.28
C LYS A 217 -19.91 -16.07 -7.50
N HIS A 218 -18.97 -15.15 -7.22
CA HIS A 218 -17.77 -15.47 -6.44
C HIS A 218 -18.08 -15.87 -5.00
N GLN A 219 -19.13 -15.33 -4.37
CA GLN A 219 -19.56 -15.75 -3.03
C GLN A 219 -20.18 -17.17 -3.02
N LYS A 220 -20.82 -17.57 -4.12
CA LYS A 220 -21.29 -18.96 -4.33
C LYS A 220 -20.13 -19.92 -4.60
N GLU A 221 -19.15 -19.51 -5.40
CA GLU A 221 -17.93 -20.30 -5.67
C GLU A 221 -17.10 -20.50 -4.38
N LYS A 222 -16.90 -19.41 -3.62
CA LYS A 222 -16.21 -19.45 -2.32
C LYS A 222 -16.89 -20.38 -1.32
N SER A 223 -18.21 -20.34 -1.20
CA SER A 223 -18.93 -21.25 -0.30
C SER A 223 -18.89 -22.70 -0.76
N GLY A 224 -18.89 -22.97 -2.07
CA GLY A 224 -18.62 -24.30 -2.63
C GLY A 224 -17.25 -24.85 -2.22
N LEU A 225 -16.18 -24.11 -2.53
CA LEU A 225 -14.80 -24.46 -2.17
C LEU A 225 -14.60 -24.61 -0.66
N GLN A 226 -15.28 -23.80 0.14
CA GLN A 226 -15.20 -23.84 1.61
C GLN A 226 -15.87 -25.11 2.19
N ASN A 227 -16.94 -25.61 1.55
CA ASN A 227 -17.55 -26.90 1.90
C ASN A 227 -16.69 -28.09 1.45
N GLU A 228 -16.10 -28.02 0.24
CA GLU A 228 -15.17 -29.03 -0.27
C GLU A 228 -13.93 -29.16 0.62
N CYS A 229 -13.34 -28.02 1.01
CA CYS A 229 -12.26 -27.97 2.00
C CYS A 229 -12.64 -28.54 3.37
N ALA A 230 -13.92 -28.47 3.77
CA ALA A 230 -14.40 -29.09 5.01
C ALA A 230 -14.50 -30.61 4.86
N SER A 231 -15.01 -31.09 3.72
CA SER A 231 -15.09 -32.53 3.40
C SER A 231 -13.70 -33.18 3.38
N LEU A 232 -12.75 -32.58 2.67
CA LEU A 232 -11.37 -33.08 2.56
C LEU A 232 -10.62 -33.07 3.92
N ARG A 233 -10.99 -32.16 4.84
CA ARG A 233 -10.46 -32.20 6.22
C ARG A 233 -11.03 -33.36 7.03
N ALA A 234 -12.33 -33.62 6.91
CA ALA A 234 -12.97 -34.76 7.59
C ALA A 234 -12.43 -36.10 7.09
N GLU A 235 -12.27 -36.26 5.77
CA GLU A 235 -11.64 -37.44 5.16
C GLU A 235 -10.19 -37.62 5.63
N LYS A 236 -9.41 -36.53 5.66
CA LYS A 236 -8.05 -36.53 6.19
C LYS A 236 -8.01 -36.97 7.67
N GLU A 237 -8.95 -36.51 8.50
CA GLU A 237 -9.02 -36.94 9.91
C GLU A 237 -9.36 -38.43 10.05
N GLU A 238 -10.29 -38.97 9.26
CA GLU A 238 -10.60 -40.40 9.25
C GLU A 238 -9.39 -41.25 8.84
N LEU A 239 -8.68 -40.85 7.77
CA LEU A 239 -7.44 -41.51 7.34
C LEU A 239 -6.36 -41.47 8.44
N LEU A 240 -6.24 -40.35 9.17
CA LEU A 240 -5.25 -40.19 10.25
C LEU A 240 -5.60 -41.08 11.45
N LYS A 241 -6.89 -41.18 11.82
CA LYS A 241 -7.38 -42.15 12.84
C LYS A 241 -7.12 -43.60 12.41
N ALA A 242 -7.40 -43.94 11.16
CA ALA A 242 -7.19 -45.28 10.61
C ALA A 242 -5.71 -45.68 10.66
N HIS A 243 -4.81 -44.82 10.17
CA HIS A 243 -3.38 -45.08 10.20
C HIS A 243 -2.81 -45.12 11.63
N GLN A 244 -3.32 -44.29 12.55
CA GLN A 244 -2.88 -44.32 13.95
C GLN A 244 -3.37 -45.58 14.69
N LYS A 245 -4.53 -46.13 14.31
CA LYS A 245 -5.01 -47.45 14.77
C LYS A 245 -4.16 -48.60 14.22
N GLU A 246 -3.88 -48.59 12.92
CA GLU A 246 -3.01 -49.57 12.25
C GLU A 246 -1.61 -49.60 12.87
N LYS A 247 -1.00 -48.43 13.09
CA LYS A 247 0.26 -48.27 13.82
C LYS A 247 0.20 -48.85 15.23
N GLY A 248 -0.90 -48.66 15.94
CA GLY A 248 -1.14 -49.25 17.26
C GLY A 248 -1.16 -50.78 17.24
N ASN A 249 -1.85 -51.38 16.26
CA ASN A 249 -1.87 -52.83 16.04
C ASN A 249 -0.45 -53.36 15.75
N LEU A 250 0.24 -52.79 14.75
CA LEU A 250 1.60 -53.20 14.37
C LEU A 250 2.58 -53.08 15.54
N GLN A 251 2.42 -52.08 16.40
CA GLN A 251 3.25 -51.89 17.59
C GLN A 251 2.95 -52.92 18.70
N SER A 252 1.70 -53.39 18.80
CA SER A 252 1.31 -54.54 19.64
C SER A 252 1.88 -55.86 19.10
N ASP A 253 1.74 -56.11 17.81
CA ASP A 253 2.24 -57.34 17.16
C ASP A 253 3.76 -57.43 17.26
N CYS A 254 4.47 -56.31 17.08
CA CYS A 254 5.92 -56.21 17.33
C CYS A 254 6.31 -56.47 18.79
N ALA A 255 5.44 -56.20 19.77
CA ALA A 255 5.70 -56.51 21.17
C ALA A 255 5.45 -58.00 21.47
N ALA A 256 4.40 -58.58 20.91
CA ALA A 256 4.11 -60.01 21.01
C ALA A 256 5.25 -60.87 20.42
N LEU A 257 5.69 -60.54 19.20
CA LEU A 257 6.80 -61.23 18.52
C LEU A 257 8.15 -61.10 19.26
N ARG A 258 8.38 -60.00 20.00
CA ARG A 258 9.56 -59.87 20.89
C ARG A 258 9.46 -60.79 22.09
N SER A 259 8.31 -60.83 22.76
CA SER A 259 8.05 -61.74 23.89
C SER A 259 8.21 -63.21 23.49
N GLU A 260 7.65 -63.60 22.33
CA GLU A 260 7.80 -64.95 21.79
C GLU A 260 9.28 -65.27 21.46
N LYS A 261 10.01 -64.33 20.83
CA LYS A 261 11.45 -64.48 20.58
C LYS A 261 12.26 -64.65 21.87
N GLU A 262 11.95 -63.90 22.92
CA GLU A 262 12.62 -64.01 24.22
C GLU A 262 12.32 -65.35 24.90
N ALA A 263 11.06 -65.81 24.87
CA ALA A 263 10.68 -67.14 25.37
C ALA A 263 11.37 -68.29 24.60
N MET A 264 11.49 -68.17 23.28
CA MET A 264 12.22 -69.12 22.44
C MET A 264 13.72 -69.13 22.74
N LEU A 265 14.33 -67.97 22.99
CA LEU A 265 15.74 -67.85 23.37
C LEU A 265 16.02 -68.49 24.74
N GLN A 266 15.14 -68.26 25.73
CA GLN A 266 15.21 -68.93 27.04
C GLN A 266 15.08 -70.45 26.89
N ARG A 267 14.16 -70.92 26.03
CA ARG A 267 13.97 -72.36 25.78
C ARG A 267 15.18 -72.99 25.08
N GLN A 268 15.85 -72.27 24.18
CA GLN A 268 17.12 -72.71 23.60
C GLN A 268 18.21 -72.86 24.67
N GLN A 269 18.41 -71.84 25.53
CA GLN A 269 19.41 -71.89 26.60
C GLN A 269 19.17 -73.05 27.58
N GLN A 270 17.90 -73.35 27.90
CA GLN A 270 17.54 -74.50 28.73
C GLN A 270 17.87 -75.83 28.02
N LEU A 271 17.55 -75.99 26.73
CA LEU A 271 17.90 -77.19 25.96
C LEU A 271 19.42 -77.39 25.83
N GLU A 272 20.20 -76.32 25.66
CA GLU A 272 21.66 -76.38 25.64
C GLU A 272 22.24 -76.86 26.98
N LYS A 273 21.67 -76.40 28.10
CA LYS A 273 22.02 -76.82 29.47
C LYS A 273 21.65 -78.28 29.73
N ASP A 274 20.48 -78.72 29.30
CA ASP A 274 20.03 -80.12 29.46
C ASP A 274 20.87 -81.08 28.60
N LEU A 275 21.24 -80.66 27.39
CA LEU A 275 22.13 -81.41 26.51
C LEU A 275 23.57 -81.49 27.08
N ALA A 276 24.06 -80.43 27.74
CA ALA A 276 25.32 -80.48 28.48
C ALA A 276 25.25 -81.45 29.68
N SER A 277 24.14 -81.48 30.42
CA SER A 277 23.90 -82.43 31.51
C SER A 277 23.91 -83.89 31.01
N LEU A 278 23.19 -84.17 29.92
CA LEU A 278 23.16 -85.50 29.29
C LEU A 278 24.55 -85.92 28.75
N ARG A 279 25.37 -84.98 28.28
CA ARG A 279 26.77 -85.26 27.90
C ARG A 279 27.62 -85.67 29.11
N ALA A 280 27.45 -85.00 30.26
CA ALA A 280 28.15 -85.35 31.48
C ALA A 280 27.74 -86.75 31.99
N GLN A 281 26.44 -87.05 32.04
CA GLN A 281 25.93 -88.38 32.41
C GLN A 281 26.44 -89.50 31.48
N ASN A 282 26.48 -89.26 30.16
CA ASN A 282 27.04 -90.23 29.21
C ASN A 282 28.55 -90.45 29.41
N ALA A 283 29.32 -89.43 29.80
CA ALA A 283 30.73 -89.58 30.14
C ALA A 283 30.93 -90.40 31.43
N GLU A 284 30.10 -90.18 32.45
CA GLU A 284 30.12 -90.93 33.71
C GLU A 284 29.70 -92.40 33.52
N LEU A 285 28.66 -92.66 32.71
CA LEU A 285 28.27 -94.01 32.28
C LEU A 285 29.39 -94.69 31.47
N SER A 286 30.07 -93.97 30.57
CA SER A 286 31.20 -94.51 29.81
C SER A 286 32.38 -94.89 30.71
N ASN A 287 32.68 -94.07 31.73
CA ASN A 287 33.73 -94.37 32.70
C ASN A 287 33.34 -95.54 33.62
N SER A 288 32.08 -95.62 34.04
CA SER A 288 31.54 -96.76 34.79
C SER A 288 31.64 -98.06 34.00
N LEU A 289 31.30 -98.04 32.70
CA LEU A 289 31.41 -99.19 31.80
C LEU A 289 32.86 -99.65 31.62
N LYS A 290 33.83 -98.71 31.52
CA LYS A 290 35.26 -99.04 31.48
C LYS A 290 35.73 -99.72 32.78
N ALA A 291 35.33 -99.19 33.94
CA ALA A 291 35.67 -99.76 35.24
C ALA A 291 35.08 -101.17 35.40
N LEU A 292 33.82 -101.37 34.98
CA LEU A 292 33.14 -102.66 35.04
C LEU A 292 33.79 -103.69 34.11
N LYS A 293 34.20 -103.29 32.90
CA LYS A 293 34.99 -104.13 31.98
C LYS A 293 36.37 -104.50 32.54
N GLY A 294 37.04 -103.58 33.25
CA GLY A 294 38.27 -103.88 33.97
C GLY A 294 38.08 -104.90 35.09
N SER A 295 37.01 -104.77 35.87
CA SER A 295 36.64 -105.73 36.92
C SER A 295 36.29 -107.12 36.37
N GLN A 296 35.59 -107.17 35.22
CA GLN A 296 35.35 -108.42 34.49
C GLN A 296 36.67 -109.08 34.07
N GLN A 297 37.57 -108.34 33.41
CA GLN A 297 38.85 -108.89 32.93
C GLN A 297 39.75 -109.37 34.09
N GLU A 298 39.69 -108.71 35.25
CA GLU A 298 40.37 -109.16 36.47
C GLU A 298 39.73 -110.42 37.06
N SER A 299 38.40 -110.56 36.98
CA SER A 299 37.67 -111.76 37.40
C SER A 299 37.97 -112.96 36.48
N GLU A 300 38.07 -112.74 35.18
CA GLU A 300 38.47 -113.75 34.18
C GLU A 300 39.88 -114.29 34.44
N LYS A 301 40.85 -113.41 34.76
CA LYS A 301 42.20 -113.84 35.18
C LYS A 301 42.17 -114.72 36.43
N ARG A 302 41.37 -114.34 37.44
CA ARG A 302 41.25 -115.11 38.69
C ARG A 302 40.62 -116.48 38.45
N LEU A 303 39.62 -116.56 37.57
CA LEU A 303 39.03 -117.83 37.16
C LEU A 303 40.06 -118.74 36.47
N ALA A 304 40.85 -118.20 35.54
CA ALA A 304 41.91 -118.95 34.87
C ALA A 304 43.01 -119.42 35.85
N ALA A 305 43.39 -118.59 36.83
CA ALA A 305 44.34 -118.98 37.87
C ALA A 305 43.80 -120.11 38.77
N LEU A 306 42.52 -120.04 39.16
CA LEU A 306 41.86 -121.11 39.93
C LEU A 306 41.73 -122.42 39.14
N GLN A 307 41.45 -122.34 37.83
CA GLN A 307 41.43 -123.52 36.95
C GLN A 307 42.81 -124.18 36.85
N LEU A 308 43.89 -123.39 36.72
CA LEU A 308 45.25 -123.91 36.70
C LEU A 308 45.63 -124.57 38.04
N GLN A 309 45.29 -123.95 39.17
CA GLN A 309 45.51 -124.53 40.49
C GLN A 309 44.73 -125.85 40.66
N HIS A 310 43.47 -125.90 40.24
CA HIS A 310 42.66 -127.11 40.30
C HIS A 310 43.25 -128.26 39.46
N GLN A 311 43.84 -127.96 38.29
CA GLN A 311 44.57 -128.96 37.50
C GLN A 311 45.82 -129.48 38.22
N GLN A 312 46.59 -128.61 38.89
CA GLN A 312 47.76 -129.00 39.68
C GLN A 312 47.40 -129.87 40.89
N ASP A 313 46.36 -129.49 41.64
CA ASP A 313 45.87 -130.26 42.79
C ASP A 313 45.30 -131.62 42.36
N SER A 314 44.58 -131.67 41.23
CA SER A 314 44.05 -132.92 40.66
C SER A 314 45.16 -133.89 40.21
N ALA A 315 46.19 -133.38 39.50
CA ALA A 315 47.32 -134.20 39.08
C ALA A 315 48.09 -134.77 40.28
N LYS A 316 48.28 -133.96 41.34
CA LYS A 316 48.93 -134.37 42.59
C LYS A 316 48.14 -135.48 43.31
N LEU A 317 46.81 -135.37 43.35
CA LEU A 317 45.94 -136.42 43.91
C LEU A 317 46.00 -137.72 43.09
N GLN A 318 46.14 -137.63 41.76
CA GLN A 318 46.33 -138.80 40.90
C GLN A 318 47.62 -139.56 41.24
N THR A 319 48.76 -138.86 41.40
CA THR A 319 50.03 -139.50 41.78
C THR A 319 49.95 -140.21 43.13
N GLN A 320 49.28 -139.59 44.12
CA GLN A 320 49.09 -140.20 45.44
C GLN A 320 48.17 -141.44 45.40
N LEU A 321 47.24 -141.52 44.45
CA LEU A 321 46.36 -142.67 44.28
C LEU A 321 47.10 -143.88 43.66
N GLU A 322 47.98 -143.64 42.69
CA GLU A 322 48.83 -144.67 42.08
C GLU A 322 49.84 -145.25 43.09
N GLU A 323 50.42 -144.40 43.94
CA GLU A 323 51.31 -144.81 45.04
C GLU A 323 50.58 -145.70 46.07
N ALA A 324 49.32 -145.37 46.41
CA ALA A 324 48.50 -146.16 47.33
C ALA A 324 48.09 -147.54 46.75
N ASP A 325 47.71 -147.59 45.47
CA ASP A 325 47.36 -148.83 44.76
C ASP A 325 48.57 -149.78 44.60
N SER A 326 49.76 -149.23 44.35
CA SER A 326 51.03 -149.96 44.39
C SER A 326 51.24 -150.66 45.74
N ASN A 327 51.11 -149.91 46.84
CA ASN A 327 51.33 -150.44 48.20
C ASN A 327 50.29 -151.50 48.58
N SER A 328 49.02 -151.32 48.19
CA SER A 328 47.96 -152.33 48.39
C SER A 328 48.31 -153.67 47.69
N LYS A 329 48.82 -153.61 46.46
CA LYS A 329 49.20 -154.79 45.66
C LYS A 329 50.46 -155.50 46.15
N ALA A 330 51.30 -154.85 46.95
CA ALA A 330 52.40 -155.50 47.66
C ALA A 330 51.87 -156.33 48.84
N LEU A 331 51.10 -155.68 49.72
CA LEU A 331 50.55 -156.27 50.95
C LEU A 331 49.67 -157.52 50.68
N GLN A 332 48.96 -157.52 49.54
CA GLN A 332 48.12 -158.64 49.10
C GLN A 332 48.92 -159.94 48.80
N ARG A 333 50.22 -159.86 48.48
CA ARG A 333 51.06 -161.05 48.24
C ARG A 333 51.56 -161.67 49.55
N GLU A 334 52.10 -160.83 50.43
CA GLU A 334 52.61 -161.23 51.74
C GLU A 334 51.54 -161.97 52.57
N TYR A 335 50.27 -161.56 52.43
CA TYR A 335 49.13 -162.22 53.05
C TYR A 335 48.89 -163.67 52.59
N GLU A 336 49.08 -163.99 51.30
CA GLU A 336 48.85 -165.36 50.79
C GLU A 336 50.06 -166.28 51.03
N GLU A 337 51.30 -165.76 51.07
CA GLU A 337 52.48 -166.55 51.47
C GLU A 337 52.41 -166.94 52.96
N ALA A 338 52.11 -165.97 53.86
CA ALA A 338 51.96 -166.24 55.30
C ALA A 338 50.85 -167.26 55.62
N LYS A 339 49.80 -167.29 54.79
CA LYS A 339 48.66 -168.21 54.91
C LYS A 339 49.01 -169.66 54.59
N THR A 340 50.01 -169.90 53.72
CA THR A 340 50.55 -171.26 53.51
C THR A 340 51.42 -171.74 54.68
N GLU A 341 52.29 -170.88 55.24
CA GLU A 341 53.16 -171.27 56.36
C GLU A 341 52.38 -171.57 57.66
N LEU A 342 51.24 -170.89 57.87
CA LEU A 342 50.38 -171.10 59.02
C LEU A 342 49.76 -172.52 59.09
N SER A 343 49.68 -173.22 57.95
CA SER A 343 49.16 -174.60 57.91
C SER A 343 50.16 -175.59 58.51
N ASP A 344 51.41 -175.57 58.05
CA ASP A 344 52.49 -176.48 58.50
C ASP A 344 52.96 -176.23 59.93
N LEU A 345 52.73 -175.01 60.45
CA LEU A 345 53.07 -174.68 61.84
C LEU A 345 52.04 -175.21 62.85
N LYS A 346 50.79 -175.45 62.42
CA LYS A 346 49.69 -175.90 63.30
C LYS A 346 49.92 -177.32 63.84
N ASP A 347 50.34 -178.25 63.00
CA ASP A 347 50.69 -179.63 63.38
C ASP A 347 51.90 -179.71 64.34
N LYS A 348 52.75 -178.67 64.37
CA LYS A 348 53.84 -178.55 65.35
C LYS A 348 53.36 -177.90 66.65
N TYR A 349 52.45 -176.93 66.58
CA TYR A 349 51.93 -176.20 67.74
C TYR A 349 51.20 -177.12 68.73
N GLU A 350 50.41 -178.08 68.24
CA GLU A 350 49.68 -179.03 69.09
C GLU A 350 50.60 -179.94 69.93
N LYS A 351 51.88 -180.05 69.53
CA LYS A 351 52.94 -180.75 70.28
C LYS A 351 53.66 -179.87 71.32
N THR A 352 53.32 -178.58 71.41
CA THR A 352 54.00 -177.58 72.27
C THR A 352 53.04 -176.88 73.26
N VAL A 353 51.80 -177.38 73.39
CA VAL A 353 50.78 -176.87 74.33
C VAL A 353 51.11 -177.17 75.82
N GLN A 354 52.08 -178.04 76.12
CA GLN A 354 52.22 -178.64 77.46
C GLN A 354 53.21 -177.98 78.45
N GLU A 355 54.03 -176.97 78.09
CA GLU A 355 55.16 -176.55 78.97
C GLU A 355 55.19 -175.11 79.53
N LYS A 356 54.45 -174.12 79.02
CA LYS A 356 54.51 -172.73 79.56
C LYS A 356 53.18 -172.02 79.78
N GLN A 357 52.53 -172.40 80.88
CA GLN A 357 51.45 -171.67 81.54
C GLN A 357 52.01 -170.85 82.73
N LEU A 358 52.64 -169.68 82.51
CA LEU A 358 53.02 -168.74 83.58
C LEU A 358 53.51 -167.38 83.03
N LEU A 359 53.17 -166.29 83.76
CA LEU A 359 53.47 -164.86 83.50
C LEU A 359 52.64 -164.26 82.34
N THR A 360 51.60 -163.42 82.53
CA THR A 360 51.23 -162.49 83.63
C THR A 360 52.20 -161.30 83.73
N ASP A 361 51.83 -160.01 83.66
CA ASP A 361 50.57 -159.29 83.30
C ASP A 361 50.98 -157.84 82.87
N GLU A 362 50.04 -156.86 82.86
CA GLU A 362 50.27 -155.39 82.90
C GLU A 362 50.78 -154.67 81.62
N PHE A 363 50.44 -153.39 81.34
CA PHE A 363 49.34 -152.51 81.81
C PHE A 363 49.03 -151.39 80.78
N GLU A 364 47.93 -150.68 81.03
CA GLU A 364 47.27 -149.57 80.31
C GLU A 364 47.97 -148.17 80.44
N GLU A 365 47.24 -147.11 80.04
CA GLU A 365 47.44 -145.66 80.30
C GLU A 365 48.13 -144.78 79.21
N CYS A 366 47.72 -143.51 78.96
CA CYS A 366 46.47 -142.98 78.34
C CYS A 366 46.51 -141.40 78.27
N LYS A 367 45.62 -140.77 77.47
CA LYS A 367 45.09 -139.36 77.55
C LYS A 367 45.86 -138.09 77.04
N ALA A 368 45.08 -137.01 76.83
CA ALA A 368 45.40 -135.68 76.21
C ALA A 368 44.66 -134.47 76.91
N ASN A 369 44.76 -133.16 76.47
CA ASN A 369 43.70 -132.04 76.51
C ASN A 369 44.11 -130.48 76.44
N MET A 370 43.16 -129.56 76.00
CA MET A 370 42.86 -128.07 76.32
C MET A 370 43.70 -126.80 75.81
N LYS A 371 43.31 -125.46 75.83
CA LYS A 371 42.07 -124.60 75.53
C LYS A 371 42.18 -122.98 75.66
N GLU A 372 41.53 -122.14 74.79
CA GLU A 372 40.87 -120.74 74.92
C GLU A 372 41.61 -119.40 75.41
N LEU A 373 41.21 -118.06 75.38
CA LEU A 373 40.24 -117.02 74.77
C LEU A 373 40.75 -115.50 75.09
N GLN A 374 40.17 -114.23 75.02
CA GLN A 374 38.86 -113.47 74.80
C GLN A 374 38.93 -111.85 74.60
N GLU A 375 38.08 -111.19 73.73
CA GLU A 375 37.47 -109.76 73.60
C GLU A 375 38.16 -108.36 74.01
N LYS A 376 37.63 -107.07 74.09
CA LYS A 376 36.31 -106.28 73.95
C LYS A 376 36.41 -104.66 73.95
N GLY A 377 35.41 -103.81 73.52
CA GLY A 377 35.29 -102.30 73.84
C GLY A 377 34.43 -101.28 72.93
N THR A 378 33.84 -100.11 73.42
CA THR A 378 32.98 -99.05 72.66
C THR A 378 32.58 -97.65 73.36
N LYS A 379 32.18 -96.50 72.65
CA LYS A 379 31.04 -95.46 72.87
C LYS A 379 31.15 -93.86 72.87
N THR A 380 30.11 -93.12 72.31
CA THR A 380 29.39 -91.78 72.63
C THR A 380 30.00 -90.31 72.57
N SER A 381 29.31 -89.09 72.57
CA SER A 381 27.97 -88.48 72.14
C SER A 381 27.75 -86.90 72.44
N GLN A 382 26.57 -86.25 72.09
CA GLN A 382 25.93 -84.89 72.45
C GLN A 382 26.20 -83.56 71.59
N LEU A 383 25.54 -82.34 71.60
CA LEU A 383 24.41 -81.55 72.27
C LEU A 383 23.95 -80.22 71.49
N LEU A 384 22.76 -79.51 71.71
CA LEU A 384 22.34 -78.15 71.11
C LEU A 384 21.04 -77.38 71.67
N PRO A 385 20.90 -75.99 71.68
CA PRO A 385 19.65 -75.19 72.04
C PRO A 385 19.32 -73.74 71.42
N VAL A 386 18.15 -73.08 71.77
CA VAL A 386 17.77 -71.57 71.84
C VAL A 386 17.36 -70.71 70.55
N GLN A 387 16.76 -69.46 70.48
CA GLN A 387 15.50 -68.68 70.89
C GLN A 387 15.46 -67.24 70.16
N ALA A 388 14.59 -66.16 70.18
CA ALA A 388 13.18 -65.64 70.51
C ALA A 388 13.05 -64.08 70.09
N ILE A 389 12.06 -63.12 70.24
CA ILE A 389 10.55 -62.84 70.15
C ILE A 389 10.22 -61.26 70.33
N VAL A 390 9.01 -60.61 70.26
CA VAL A 390 8.21 -60.07 69.08
C VAL A 390 7.03 -58.98 69.37
N ILE A 391 6.78 -57.93 68.51
CA ILE A 391 5.53 -57.07 68.16
C ILE A 391 4.81 -55.98 69.07
N GLY A 392 4.25 -54.87 68.46
CA GLY A 392 2.90 -54.25 68.73
C GLY A 392 2.73 -52.70 68.90
N LEU A 393 1.57 -52.00 68.78
CA LEU A 393 0.22 -52.16 68.10
C LEU A 393 -0.69 -50.88 68.25
N ILE A 394 -1.69 -50.65 67.35
CA ILE A 394 -2.97 -49.85 67.51
C ILE A 394 -2.84 -48.28 67.65
N LEU A 395 -3.48 -47.33 66.92
CA LEU A 395 -4.78 -47.09 66.22
C LEU A 395 -6.01 -46.71 67.09
N ALA A 396 -6.58 -45.49 66.94
CA ALA A 396 -8.05 -45.19 66.87
C ALA A 396 -8.40 -43.68 67.00
N LEU A 397 -9.66 -43.34 66.68
CA LEU A 397 -10.43 -42.11 67.00
C LEU A 397 -9.86 -40.78 66.46
N LEU A 398 -10.30 -40.22 65.31
CA LEU A 398 -11.65 -39.88 64.79
C LEU A 398 -12.39 -38.74 65.52
N TYR A 399 -12.32 -37.52 64.96
CA TYR A 399 -13.43 -36.55 64.75
C TYR A 399 -12.86 -35.39 63.89
N TRP A 400 -13.33 -34.97 62.71
CA TRP A 400 -14.64 -34.86 62.04
C TRP A 400 -15.36 -33.50 62.28
N CYS A 401 -15.40 -32.68 61.22
CA CYS A 401 -16.34 -31.57 60.90
C CYS A 401 -16.22 -30.15 61.52
N PHE A 402 -15.85 -29.19 60.64
CA PHE A 402 -16.61 -27.99 60.20
C PHE A 402 -17.06 -26.84 61.14
N GLY A 403 -17.03 -25.61 60.58
CA GLY A 403 -17.66 -24.36 61.09
C GLY A 403 -16.65 -23.25 61.44
N ALA A 404 -16.35 -22.17 60.68
CA ALA A 404 -17.08 -21.27 59.77
C ALA A 404 -17.81 -20.07 60.44
N LEU A 405 -17.27 -18.83 60.31
CA LEU A 405 -18.05 -17.58 60.43
C LEU A 405 -17.35 -16.30 59.88
N TRP A 406 -18.18 -15.26 59.64
CA TRP A 406 -17.93 -13.81 59.42
C TRP A 406 -17.49 -13.20 58.06
N LYS A 407 -18.00 -11.96 57.83
CA LYS A 407 -18.09 -11.12 56.61
C LYS A 407 -18.76 -9.76 57.00
N PRO A 408 -19.28 -8.93 56.04
CA PRO A 408 -18.70 -7.75 55.34
C PRO A 408 -18.56 -6.51 56.30
N PRO A 409 -18.83 -5.19 56.02
CA PRO A 409 -19.10 -4.33 54.82
C PRO A 409 -18.17 -3.05 54.79
N GLN A 410 -18.41 -1.85 54.20
CA GLN A 410 -19.56 -1.24 53.49
C GLN A 410 -19.24 -0.18 52.39
N SER A 411 -19.12 1.13 52.71
CA SER A 411 -19.25 2.29 51.79
C SER A 411 -18.78 3.61 52.47
N ALA A 412 -18.84 4.88 51.98
CA ALA A 412 -19.29 5.59 50.75
C ALA A 412 -18.59 6.98 50.69
N TYR A 413 -18.80 7.82 49.64
CA TYR A 413 -19.22 9.25 49.74
C TYR A 413 -19.51 9.89 48.36
N LYS A 414 -19.88 11.20 48.31
CA LYS A 414 -20.70 11.81 47.23
C LYS A 414 -20.55 13.35 47.15
N LYS A 415 -20.97 13.96 46.02
CA LYS A 415 -21.15 15.41 45.71
C LYS A 415 -19.85 16.22 45.48
N ALA A 416 -19.87 17.41 44.85
CA ALA A 416 -20.69 17.99 43.76
C ALA A 416 -20.14 19.40 43.42
N MET A 417 -20.36 19.90 42.19
CA MET A 417 -20.28 21.33 41.85
C MET A 417 -21.23 21.64 40.67
N ALA A 418 -21.74 22.86 40.60
CA ALA A 418 -22.52 23.39 39.48
C ALA A 418 -21.69 24.42 38.70
N ALA A 419 -22.05 24.69 37.45
CA ALA A 419 -21.40 25.68 36.59
C ALA A 419 -22.45 26.45 35.77
N ASP A 420 -22.18 27.72 35.49
CA ASP A 420 -23.15 28.67 34.94
C ASP A 420 -23.62 28.31 33.53
N LEU A 421 -24.95 28.28 33.33
CA LEU A 421 -25.58 27.75 32.14
C LEU A 421 -25.20 28.52 30.86
N ASP A 422 -25.03 29.84 30.94
CA ASP A 422 -24.68 30.67 29.77
C ASP A 422 -23.21 30.55 29.36
N VAL A 423 -22.30 30.40 30.34
CA VAL A 423 -20.89 30.11 30.08
C VAL A 423 -20.74 28.71 29.50
N VAL A 424 -21.50 27.74 30.03
CA VAL A 424 -21.60 26.38 29.49
C VAL A 424 -22.17 26.40 28.07
N ASN A 425 -23.22 27.16 27.78
CA ASN A 425 -23.78 27.31 26.43
C ASN A 425 -22.75 27.91 25.46
N LEU A 426 -21.99 28.93 25.86
CA LEU A 426 -20.91 29.50 25.04
C LEU A 426 -19.79 28.46 24.77
N PHE A 427 -19.40 27.66 25.78
CA PHE A 427 -18.47 26.56 25.59
C PHE A 427 -19.05 25.39 24.77
N ILE A 428 -20.37 25.18 24.76
CA ILE A 428 -21.04 24.19 23.89
C ILE A 428 -21.07 24.68 22.44
N ILE A 429 -21.24 25.99 22.19
CA ILE A 429 -21.22 26.57 20.83
C ILE A 429 -19.79 26.67 20.28
N ALA A 430 -18.84 27.17 21.07
CA ALA A 430 -17.42 27.22 20.69
C ALA A 430 -16.81 25.80 20.62
N GLY A 431 -17.17 24.94 21.57
CA GLY A 431 -16.81 23.53 21.57
C GLY A 431 -17.42 22.79 20.38
N GLY A 432 -18.68 23.04 20.05
CA GLY A 432 -19.37 22.43 18.91
C GLY A 432 -18.81 22.87 17.55
N THR A 433 -18.51 24.15 17.38
CA THR A 433 -17.92 24.67 16.12
C THR A 433 -16.49 24.17 15.86
N LEU A 434 -15.76 23.72 16.90
CA LEU A 434 -14.49 22.99 16.74
C LEU A 434 -14.68 21.46 16.72
N ALA A 435 -15.59 20.91 17.52
CA ALA A 435 -15.84 19.48 17.60
C ALA A 435 -16.47 18.92 16.33
N ILE A 436 -17.35 19.65 15.64
CA ILE A 436 -17.93 19.21 14.36
C ILE A 436 -16.84 18.97 13.29
N PRO A 437 -15.95 19.92 12.96
CA PRO A 437 -14.87 19.65 12.00
C PRO A 437 -13.83 18.64 12.51
N ILE A 438 -13.56 18.57 13.83
CA ILE A 438 -12.68 17.54 14.40
C ILE A 438 -13.29 16.14 14.27
N LEU A 439 -14.57 15.97 14.59
CA LEU A 439 -15.31 14.70 14.44
C LEU A 439 -15.47 14.33 12.97
N ALA A 440 -15.72 15.28 12.08
CA ALA A 440 -15.76 15.04 10.64
C ALA A 440 -14.38 14.60 10.10
N PHE A 441 -13.29 15.20 10.59
CA PHE A 441 -11.93 14.78 10.25
C PHE A 441 -11.61 13.37 10.81
N VAL A 442 -11.95 13.08 12.07
CA VAL A 442 -11.76 11.77 12.69
C VAL A 442 -12.61 10.69 11.98
N ALA A 443 -13.87 10.98 11.65
CA ALA A 443 -14.71 10.09 10.86
C ALA A 443 -14.11 9.85 9.46
N SER A 444 -13.61 10.91 8.79
CA SER A 444 -12.93 10.77 7.49
C SER A 444 -11.64 9.94 7.59
N PHE A 445 -10.89 10.09 8.69
CA PHE A 445 -9.65 9.34 8.96
C PHE A 445 -9.91 7.85 9.25
N LEU A 446 -11.04 7.52 9.87
CA LEU A 446 -11.43 6.14 10.19
C LEU A 446 -12.19 5.44 9.06
N LEU A 447 -12.97 6.18 8.25
CA LEU A 447 -13.87 5.60 7.24
C LEU A 447 -13.36 5.76 5.79
N TRP A 448 -12.56 6.79 5.51
CA TRP A 448 -12.06 7.11 4.16
C TRP A 448 -10.58 7.54 4.16
N PRO A 449 -9.65 6.74 4.71
CA PRO A 449 -8.24 7.13 4.83
C PRO A 449 -7.60 7.41 3.46
N SER A 450 -7.96 6.65 2.41
CA SER A 450 -7.57 6.91 1.01
C SER A 450 -7.99 8.28 0.48
N ALA A 451 -9.13 8.83 0.93
CA ALA A 451 -9.55 10.18 0.57
C ALA A 451 -8.61 11.23 1.19
N LEU A 452 -8.18 11.03 2.44
CA LEU A 452 -7.19 11.90 3.08
C LEU A 452 -5.82 11.84 2.40
N ILE A 453 -5.38 10.67 1.95
CA ILE A 453 -4.14 10.53 1.14
C ILE A 453 -4.27 11.32 -0.18
N LYS A 454 -5.39 11.19 -0.90
CA LYS A 454 -5.66 11.93 -2.14
C LYS A 454 -5.75 13.45 -1.93
N VAL A 455 -6.35 13.90 -0.83
CA VAL A 455 -6.39 15.32 -0.43
C VAL A 455 -5.00 15.84 -0.03
N TYR A 456 -4.20 15.05 0.68
CA TYR A 456 -2.81 15.39 1.04
C TYR A 456 -1.95 15.63 -0.21
N TYR A 457 -1.99 14.72 -1.20
CA TYR A 457 -1.25 14.91 -2.45
C TYR A 457 -1.79 16.10 -3.25
N TRP A 458 -3.11 16.31 -3.30
CA TRP A 458 -3.70 17.50 -3.95
C TRP A 458 -3.23 18.81 -3.31
N TYR A 459 -3.20 18.88 -1.98
CA TYR A 459 -2.73 20.04 -1.22
C TYR A 459 -1.24 20.31 -1.50
N TRP A 460 -0.38 19.29 -1.45
CA TRP A 460 1.05 19.47 -1.70
C TRP A 460 1.36 19.80 -3.16
N ARG A 461 0.68 19.19 -4.15
CA ARG A 461 0.77 19.61 -5.56
C ARG A 461 0.48 21.10 -5.71
N ARG A 462 -0.67 21.57 -5.20
CA ARG A 462 -1.10 22.97 -5.29
C ARG A 462 -0.13 23.92 -4.57
N THR A 463 0.29 23.56 -3.36
CA THR A 463 1.22 24.36 -2.53
C THR A 463 2.61 24.48 -3.15
N LEU A 464 3.07 23.44 -3.85
CA LEU A 464 4.37 23.43 -4.56
C LEU A 464 4.29 23.97 -6.00
N GLY A 465 3.11 24.33 -6.49
CA GLY A 465 2.90 24.89 -7.82
C GLY A 465 2.88 23.87 -8.96
N LEU A 466 2.62 22.59 -8.67
CA LEU A 466 2.42 21.56 -9.69
C LEU A 466 0.97 21.56 -10.18
N GLN A 467 0.80 21.53 -11.49
CA GLN A 467 -0.47 21.29 -12.17
C GLN A 467 -0.50 19.87 -12.71
N VAL A 468 -1.55 19.10 -12.41
CA VAL A 468 -1.79 17.81 -13.09
C VAL A 468 -2.29 18.10 -14.51
N ARG A 469 -1.77 17.35 -15.47
CA ARG A 469 -2.03 17.47 -16.90
C ARG A 469 -2.09 16.07 -17.52
N TYR A 470 -2.70 16.00 -18.69
CA TYR A 470 -2.79 14.77 -19.48
C TYR A 470 -2.15 14.97 -20.86
N ALA A 471 -1.69 13.88 -21.47
CA ALA A 471 -1.20 13.83 -22.83
C ALA A 471 -1.55 12.47 -23.46
N ASP A 472 -2.27 12.49 -24.57
CA ASP A 472 -2.76 11.30 -25.27
C ASP A 472 -1.82 10.94 -26.44
N CYS A 473 -1.24 9.73 -26.43
CA CYS A 473 -0.34 9.22 -27.48
C CYS A 473 -0.24 7.69 -27.45
N GLY A 474 -0.09 7.03 -28.61
CA GLY A 474 0.08 5.58 -28.70
C GLY A 474 -1.11 4.72 -28.20
N GLY A 475 -2.28 5.33 -28.00
CA GLY A 475 -3.42 4.71 -27.30
C GLY A 475 -3.38 4.84 -25.77
N TYR A 476 -2.32 5.44 -25.22
CA TYR A 476 -2.18 5.75 -23.80
C TYR A 476 -2.56 7.21 -23.52
N ARG A 477 -3.13 7.46 -22.34
CA ARG A 477 -3.29 8.80 -21.75
C ARG A 477 -2.32 8.89 -20.58
N PHE A 478 -1.26 9.67 -20.72
CA PHE A 478 -0.27 9.94 -19.69
C PHE A 478 -0.74 11.00 -18.73
N CYS A 479 -0.78 10.68 -17.43
CA CYS A 479 -0.96 11.63 -16.34
C CYS A 479 0.41 12.14 -15.87
N TYR A 480 0.59 13.45 -15.79
CA TYR A 480 1.82 14.04 -15.29
C TYR A 480 1.56 15.32 -14.50
N ALA A 481 2.44 15.62 -13.55
CA ALA A 481 2.44 16.84 -12.77
C ALA A 481 3.58 17.76 -13.26
N SER A 482 3.24 18.97 -13.70
CA SER A 482 4.20 19.96 -14.22
C SER A 482 4.26 21.21 -13.35
N ARG A 483 5.47 21.71 -13.06
CA ARG A 483 5.73 23.00 -12.40
C ARG A 483 6.46 23.94 -13.35
N GLY A 484 6.05 25.20 -13.38
CA GLY A 484 6.70 26.24 -14.19
C GLY A 484 6.32 26.19 -15.67
N LYS A 485 7.22 26.65 -16.55
CA LYS A 485 7.10 26.58 -18.02
C LYS A 485 8.50 26.35 -18.62
N PRO A 486 8.63 25.67 -19.78
CA PRO A 486 9.90 25.59 -20.51
C PRO A 486 10.50 26.97 -20.77
N GLY A 487 11.81 27.13 -20.60
CA GLY A 487 12.47 28.45 -20.60
C GLY A 487 13.87 28.45 -21.23
N MET A 488 14.76 29.29 -20.69
CA MET A 488 16.19 29.29 -21.06
C MET A 488 16.98 28.18 -20.36
N ARG A 489 16.65 27.86 -19.10
CA ARG A 489 17.24 26.71 -18.41
C ARG A 489 16.57 25.42 -18.92
N PRO A 490 17.32 24.30 -19.04
CA PRO A 490 16.75 23.00 -19.36
C PRO A 490 15.65 22.57 -18.37
N SER A 491 14.71 21.78 -18.85
CA SER A 491 13.68 21.13 -18.02
C SER A 491 14.28 20.00 -17.17
N ILE A 492 13.54 19.54 -16.15
CA ILE A 492 13.84 18.31 -15.40
C ILE A 492 12.68 17.33 -15.53
N LEU A 493 12.92 16.15 -16.09
CA LEU A 493 12.01 15.01 -16.09
C LEU A 493 12.30 14.11 -14.88
N MET A 494 11.24 13.60 -14.23
CA MET A 494 11.34 12.77 -13.02
C MET A 494 10.53 11.48 -13.16
N LEU A 495 11.21 10.33 -13.12
CA LEU A 495 10.65 8.98 -13.30
C LEU A 495 10.70 8.20 -11.97
N HIS A 496 9.53 7.84 -11.43
CA HIS A 496 9.41 7.17 -10.12
C HIS A 496 9.87 5.70 -10.14
N GLY A 497 9.94 5.05 -8.96
CA GLY A 497 10.25 3.62 -8.86
C GLY A 497 9.07 2.71 -9.26
N PHE A 498 9.32 1.40 -9.30
CA PHE A 498 8.28 0.38 -9.46
C PHE A 498 7.15 0.60 -8.44
N SER A 499 5.88 0.47 -8.86
CA SER A 499 4.66 0.63 -8.04
C SER A 499 4.45 2.01 -7.38
N ALA A 500 5.39 2.95 -7.55
CA ALA A 500 5.30 4.32 -7.06
C ALA A 500 4.53 5.20 -8.08
N HIS A 501 4.53 6.52 -7.87
CA HIS A 501 3.76 7.44 -8.72
C HIS A 501 4.41 8.84 -8.71
N LYS A 502 3.97 9.75 -9.60
CA LYS A 502 4.56 11.10 -9.76
C LYS A 502 4.67 11.90 -8.45
N ASP A 503 3.74 11.69 -7.52
CA ASP A 503 3.64 12.46 -6.27
C ASP A 503 4.67 12.01 -5.22
N THR A 504 5.36 10.89 -5.41
CA THR A 504 6.57 10.52 -4.64
C THR A 504 7.62 11.63 -4.72
N TRP A 505 7.70 12.35 -5.84
CA TRP A 505 8.65 13.45 -6.04
C TRP A 505 8.31 14.74 -5.27
N LEU A 506 7.10 14.88 -4.68
CA LEU A 506 6.72 16.09 -3.93
C LEU A 506 7.66 16.36 -2.75
N THR A 507 8.23 15.31 -2.13
CA THR A 507 9.20 15.43 -1.03
C THR A 507 10.47 16.16 -1.47
N VAL A 508 10.99 15.86 -2.66
CA VAL A 508 12.20 16.45 -3.25
C VAL A 508 11.89 17.79 -3.91
N VAL A 509 10.80 17.89 -4.66
CA VAL A 509 10.37 19.11 -5.39
C VAL A 509 10.05 20.28 -4.44
N LYS A 510 9.74 19.99 -3.17
CA LYS A 510 9.65 20.97 -2.06
C LYS A 510 10.93 21.78 -1.84
N TYR A 511 12.10 21.16 -2.06
CA TYR A 511 13.41 21.79 -1.83
C TYR A 511 14.07 22.33 -3.11
N LEU A 512 13.51 22.02 -4.29
CA LEU A 512 14.01 22.53 -5.56
C LEU A 512 13.47 23.95 -5.86
N PRO A 513 14.28 24.88 -6.42
CA PRO A 513 13.85 26.25 -6.72
C PRO A 513 12.59 26.35 -7.60
N LYS A 514 11.66 27.24 -7.21
CA LYS A 514 10.32 27.35 -7.80
C LYS A 514 10.29 27.72 -9.29
N HIS A 515 11.36 28.34 -9.80
CA HIS A 515 11.49 28.77 -11.21
C HIS A 515 11.97 27.67 -12.17
N LEU A 516 12.33 26.48 -11.67
CA LEU A 516 12.69 25.35 -12.51
C LEU A 516 11.45 24.72 -13.16
N HIS A 517 11.53 24.43 -14.46
CA HIS A 517 10.53 23.62 -15.14
C HIS A 517 10.74 22.15 -14.79
N ILE A 518 9.76 21.54 -14.10
CA ILE A 518 9.82 20.15 -13.63
C ILE A 518 8.60 19.40 -14.16
N VAL A 519 8.80 18.18 -14.63
CA VAL A 519 7.78 17.24 -15.08
C VAL A 519 7.95 15.93 -14.32
N CYS A 520 6.95 15.53 -13.53
CA CYS A 520 6.88 14.23 -12.88
C CYS A 520 5.75 13.44 -13.54
N VAL A 521 6.03 12.32 -14.18
CA VAL A 521 5.04 11.51 -14.93
C VAL A 521 4.64 10.27 -14.12
N ASP A 522 3.35 9.90 -14.13
CA ASP A 522 2.93 8.55 -13.77
C ASP A 522 3.25 7.64 -14.97
N MET A 523 4.08 6.62 -14.79
CA MET A 523 4.46 5.72 -15.87
C MET A 523 3.30 4.77 -16.27
N PRO A 524 3.35 4.10 -17.44
CA PRO A 524 2.28 3.21 -17.94
C PRO A 524 1.62 2.36 -16.85
N GLY A 525 0.28 2.39 -16.83
CA GLY A 525 -0.59 1.69 -15.86
C GLY A 525 -0.46 2.04 -14.37
N HIS A 526 0.41 2.97 -13.99
CA HIS A 526 0.49 3.49 -12.62
C HIS A 526 -0.48 4.68 -12.44
N GLU A 527 -1.25 4.67 -11.34
CA GLU A 527 -2.19 5.73 -10.92
C GLU A 527 -3.05 6.33 -12.08
N GLY A 528 -2.70 7.52 -12.58
CA GLY A 528 -3.50 8.26 -13.55
C GLY A 528 -3.17 7.96 -15.02
N THR A 529 -2.13 7.18 -15.31
CA THR A 529 -1.75 6.82 -16.68
C THR A 529 -2.40 5.51 -17.10
N THR A 530 -2.99 5.47 -18.29
CA THR A 530 -3.65 4.24 -18.79
C THR A 530 -2.65 3.14 -19.17
N ARG A 531 -3.19 1.98 -19.52
CA ARG A 531 -2.46 0.78 -19.97
C ARG A 531 -3.13 0.22 -21.23
N THR A 532 -2.37 -0.37 -22.14
CA THR A 532 -2.90 -1.10 -23.31
C THR A 532 -2.29 -2.50 -23.39
N ASN A 533 -0.98 -2.63 -23.24
CA ASN A 533 -0.25 -3.89 -23.07
C ASN A 533 0.89 -3.73 -22.04
N THR A 534 1.44 -4.85 -21.56
CA THR A 534 2.56 -4.93 -20.59
C THR A 534 3.94 -4.80 -21.25
N GLU A 535 4.05 -5.14 -22.53
CA GLU A 535 5.32 -5.29 -23.26
C GLU A 535 5.97 -3.95 -23.68
N ASP A 536 5.22 -2.84 -23.76
CA ASP A 536 5.72 -1.57 -24.31
C ASP A 536 6.24 -0.59 -23.24
N TYR A 537 7.47 -0.83 -22.77
CA TYR A 537 8.24 0.14 -21.99
C TYR A 537 8.92 1.24 -22.85
N SER A 538 8.91 1.10 -24.18
CA SER A 538 9.55 2.06 -25.10
C SER A 538 8.86 3.43 -25.10
N ILE A 539 7.58 3.43 -24.73
CA ILE A 539 6.64 4.55 -24.84
C ILE A 539 7.03 5.83 -24.07
N GLN A 540 8.04 5.80 -23.20
CA GLN A 540 8.57 7.03 -22.59
C GLN A 540 9.13 8.01 -23.64
N GLY A 541 9.66 7.51 -24.76
CA GLY A 541 10.03 8.36 -25.90
C GLY A 541 8.81 9.05 -26.52
N GLN A 542 7.74 8.29 -26.74
CA GLN A 542 6.47 8.82 -27.25
C GLN A 542 5.89 9.88 -26.28
N PHE A 543 5.96 9.66 -24.96
CA PHE A 543 5.56 10.67 -23.97
C PHE A 543 6.39 11.95 -24.08
N VAL A 544 7.74 11.86 -24.07
CA VAL A 544 8.66 13.01 -24.15
C VAL A 544 8.42 13.82 -25.42
N GLU A 545 8.22 13.17 -26.56
CA GLU A 545 7.88 13.83 -27.84
C GLU A 545 6.50 14.51 -27.78
N THR A 546 5.49 13.83 -27.22
CA THR A 546 4.11 14.33 -27.13
C THR A 546 4.02 15.60 -26.29
N ILE A 547 4.68 15.64 -25.12
CA ILE A 547 4.80 16.87 -24.31
C ILE A 547 5.85 17.86 -24.86
N ARG A 548 6.48 17.53 -26.00
CA ARG A 548 7.49 18.34 -26.73
C ARG A 548 8.69 18.73 -25.88
N LEU A 549 9.04 17.90 -24.90
CA LEU A 549 10.09 18.17 -23.93
C LEU A 549 11.48 18.12 -24.59
N ASN A 550 11.65 17.26 -25.59
CA ASN A 550 12.88 17.13 -26.39
C ASN A 550 13.18 18.31 -27.34
N ARG A 551 12.29 19.31 -27.46
CA ARG A 551 12.56 20.53 -28.27
C ARG A 551 13.78 21.33 -27.81
N LYS A 552 14.29 21.04 -26.61
CA LYS A 552 15.65 21.38 -26.14
C LYS A 552 16.16 20.21 -25.29
N PRO A 553 17.48 19.97 -25.21
CA PRO A 553 18.01 18.97 -24.29
C PRO A 553 17.60 19.26 -22.83
N PHE A 554 17.28 18.22 -22.07
CA PHE A 554 16.71 18.30 -20.71
C PHE A 554 17.46 17.40 -19.72
N HIS A 555 17.30 17.65 -18.42
CA HIS A 555 17.85 16.79 -17.37
C HIS A 555 16.85 15.67 -17.05
N VAL A 556 17.31 14.44 -16.86
CA VAL A 556 16.45 13.31 -16.44
C VAL A 556 16.89 12.78 -15.07
N VAL A 557 15.92 12.53 -14.19
CA VAL A 557 16.14 11.97 -12.85
C VAL A 557 15.26 10.73 -12.69
N GLY A 558 15.86 9.60 -12.39
CA GLY A 558 15.16 8.31 -12.24
C GLY A 558 15.51 7.63 -10.93
N THR A 559 14.56 6.90 -10.33
CA THR A 559 14.81 6.08 -9.13
C THR A 559 14.28 4.66 -9.30
N ALA A 560 15.00 3.65 -8.80
CA ALA A 560 14.70 2.22 -9.03
C ALA A 560 14.42 1.92 -10.51
N MET A 561 13.26 1.35 -10.83
CA MET A 561 12.74 1.12 -12.19
C MET A 561 12.79 2.37 -13.08
N GLY A 562 12.41 3.54 -12.56
CA GLY A 562 12.52 4.81 -13.28
C GLY A 562 13.98 5.21 -13.57
N GLY A 563 14.94 4.67 -12.80
CA GLY A 563 16.37 4.77 -13.05
C GLY A 563 16.85 3.87 -14.19
N ASN A 564 16.38 2.61 -14.25
CA ASN A 564 16.58 1.71 -15.40
C ASN A 564 16.08 2.38 -16.68
N VAL A 565 14.82 2.81 -16.67
CA VAL A 565 14.14 3.50 -17.77
C VAL A 565 14.84 4.80 -18.17
N ALA A 566 15.27 5.64 -17.22
CA ALA A 566 16.02 6.87 -17.52
C ALA A 566 17.36 6.58 -18.23
N GLY A 567 18.08 5.54 -17.79
CA GLY A 567 19.38 5.19 -18.36
C GLY A 567 19.28 4.57 -19.76
N VAL A 568 18.34 3.65 -19.98
CA VAL A 568 18.04 3.11 -21.32
C VAL A 568 17.59 4.24 -22.26
N TYR A 569 16.74 5.15 -21.78
CA TYR A 569 16.32 6.32 -22.55
C TYR A 569 17.51 7.23 -22.93
N ALA A 570 18.43 7.52 -21.99
CA ALA A 570 19.61 8.33 -22.26
C ALA A 570 20.64 7.65 -23.20
N ALA A 571 20.65 6.33 -23.28
CA ALA A 571 21.42 5.56 -24.27
C ALA A 571 20.81 5.65 -25.68
N CYS A 572 19.49 5.60 -25.80
CA CYS A 572 18.79 5.69 -27.10
C CYS A 572 18.71 7.13 -27.64
N TYR A 573 18.58 8.13 -26.77
CA TYR A 573 18.37 9.54 -27.13
C TYR A 573 19.43 10.48 -26.52
N PRO A 574 20.75 10.22 -26.67
CA PRO A 574 21.80 10.95 -25.96
C PRO A 574 21.88 12.44 -26.31
N SER A 575 21.45 12.83 -27.52
CA SER A 575 21.35 14.22 -27.98
C SER A 575 20.30 15.03 -27.23
N GLU A 576 19.29 14.39 -26.64
CA GLU A 576 18.19 15.02 -25.91
C GLU A 576 18.51 15.24 -24.42
N ILE A 577 19.66 14.77 -23.93
CA ILE A 577 20.01 14.82 -22.50
C ILE A 577 21.07 15.90 -22.19
N CYS A 578 20.75 16.75 -21.21
CA CYS A 578 21.70 17.68 -20.59
C CYS A 578 22.61 16.97 -19.58
N SER A 579 22.01 16.22 -18.66
CA SER A 579 22.66 15.31 -17.71
C SER A 579 21.61 14.39 -17.08
N MET A 580 22.06 13.33 -16.41
CA MET A 580 21.21 12.32 -15.79
C MET A 580 21.60 12.08 -14.34
N THR A 581 20.62 11.97 -13.44
CA THR A 581 20.82 11.49 -12.06
C THR A 581 20.01 10.22 -11.83
N LEU A 582 20.69 9.11 -11.53
CA LEU A 582 20.07 7.84 -11.16
C LEU A 582 20.12 7.66 -9.64
N ILE A 583 19.03 7.20 -9.03
CA ILE A 583 18.89 7.07 -7.56
C ILE A 583 18.50 5.63 -7.22
N CYS A 584 19.48 4.84 -6.74
CA CYS A 584 19.39 3.38 -6.61
C CYS A 584 18.71 2.71 -7.85
N PRO A 585 19.24 2.88 -9.08
CA PRO A 585 18.64 2.33 -10.29
C PRO A 585 18.61 0.80 -10.33
N ASP A 586 17.49 0.26 -10.81
CA ASP A 586 17.36 -1.15 -11.20
C ASP A 586 18.08 -1.41 -12.55
N GLY A 587 18.10 -2.67 -13.00
CA GLY A 587 18.65 -3.03 -14.32
C GLY A 587 20.16 -3.28 -14.36
N ILE A 588 20.85 -3.30 -13.21
CA ILE A 588 22.31 -3.44 -13.08
C ILE A 588 22.67 -4.77 -12.41
N ARG A 589 23.75 -5.43 -12.85
CA ARG A 589 24.25 -6.66 -12.21
C ARG A 589 24.93 -6.34 -10.88
N HIS A 590 24.43 -6.92 -9.80
CA HIS A 590 24.99 -6.77 -8.47
C HIS A 590 26.11 -7.81 -8.24
N PRO A 591 27.27 -7.43 -7.65
CA PRO A 591 28.39 -8.35 -7.42
C PRO A 591 28.18 -9.30 -6.23
N CYS A 592 27.12 -9.11 -5.45
CA CYS A 592 26.66 -9.99 -4.39
C CYS A 592 25.14 -10.09 -4.49
N GLU A 593 24.58 -11.28 -4.28
CA GLU A 593 23.12 -11.45 -4.24
C GLU A 593 22.54 -10.74 -3.02
N THR A 594 21.51 -9.92 -3.22
CA THR A 594 20.84 -9.25 -2.11
C THR A 594 19.81 -10.18 -1.46
N LYS A 595 19.34 -9.82 -0.25
CA LYS A 595 18.19 -10.51 0.35
C LYS A 595 16.92 -10.47 -0.52
N PHE A 596 16.82 -9.48 -1.40
CA PHE A 596 15.72 -9.35 -2.35
C PHE A 596 15.93 -10.28 -3.56
N ASP A 597 17.15 -10.42 -4.08
CA ASP A 597 17.46 -11.41 -5.13
C ASP A 597 17.19 -12.85 -4.68
N ASN A 598 17.53 -13.20 -3.44
CA ASN A 598 17.27 -14.54 -2.90
C ASN A 598 15.76 -14.79 -2.78
N HIS A 599 15.01 -13.81 -2.28
CA HIS A 599 13.55 -13.92 -2.18
C HIS A 599 12.85 -13.91 -3.56
N LEU A 600 13.41 -13.22 -4.55
CA LEU A 600 13.01 -13.33 -5.96
C LEU A 600 13.26 -14.73 -6.53
N GLN A 601 14.36 -15.38 -6.17
CA GLN A 601 14.62 -16.77 -6.54
C GLN A 601 13.61 -17.71 -5.86
N ASP A 602 13.34 -17.55 -4.56
CA ASP A 602 12.32 -18.34 -3.84
C ASP A 602 10.94 -18.20 -4.52
N LEU A 603 10.52 -16.98 -4.83
CA LEU A 603 9.26 -16.70 -5.53
C LEU A 603 9.20 -17.40 -6.90
N LYS A 604 10.26 -17.29 -7.71
CA LYS A 604 10.35 -17.95 -9.04
C LYS A 604 10.27 -19.48 -8.96
N HIS A 605 10.77 -20.11 -7.91
CA HIS A 605 10.67 -21.57 -7.72
C HIS A 605 9.32 -22.02 -7.14
N SER A 606 8.55 -21.12 -6.52
CA SER A 606 7.35 -21.48 -5.75
C SER A 606 6.06 -21.70 -6.55
N ASN A 607 6.00 -21.24 -7.81
CA ASN A 607 4.78 -21.18 -8.65
C ASN A 607 3.58 -20.40 -8.06
N TYR A 608 3.75 -19.66 -6.96
CA TYR A 608 2.71 -18.81 -6.38
C TYR A 608 3.10 -17.33 -6.45
N THR A 609 2.24 -16.49 -7.04
CA THR A 609 2.43 -15.03 -7.11
C THR A 609 1.99 -14.29 -5.83
N LEU A 610 1.43 -14.99 -4.85
CA LEU A 610 1.03 -14.39 -3.58
C LEU A 610 2.24 -13.83 -2.82
N ASN A 611 2.07 -12.63 -2.25
CA ASN A 611 3.00 -11.97 -1.32
C ASN A 611 4.33 -11.50 -1.93
N ILE A 612 4.33 -10.94 -3.15
CA ILE A 612 5.45 -10.13 -3.63
C ILE A 612 5.67 -8.94 -2.66
N PRO A 613 6.85 -8.78 -1.99
CA PRO A 613 7.02 -7.78 -0.92
C PRO A 613 6.95 -6.32 -1.36
N LEU A 614 6.96 -6.06 -2.67
CA LEU A 614 6.77 -4.73 -3.25
C LEU A 614 5.33 -4.48 -3.74
N ILE A 615 4.37 -5.36 -3.44
CA ILE A 615 2.96 -5.23 -3.83
C ILE A 615 2.06 -5.53 -2.61
N PRO A 616 2.01 -4.61 -1.62
CA PRO A 616 1.24 -4.82 -0.39
C PRO A 616 -0.28 -4.79 -0.65
N THR A 617 -0.98 -5.69 0.03
CA THR A 617 -2.45 -5.82 0.07
C THR A 617 -3.04 -5.54 1.44
N THR A 618 -2.20 -5.52 2.50
CA THR A 618 -2.58 -5.22 3.89
C THR A 618 -1.74 -4.07 4.48
N PRO A 619 -2.22 -3.35 5.52
CA PRO A 619 -1.43 -2.36 6.25
C PRO A 619 -0.11 -2.91 6.80
N GLU A 620 -0.11 -4.18 7.19
CA GLU A 620 1.04 -4.89 7.75
C GLU A 620 2.10 -5.17 6.67
N GLU A 621 1.69 -5.67 5.50
CA GLU A 621 2.57 -5.78 4.31
C GLU A 621 3.09 -4.40 3.86
N MET A 622 2.29 -3.34 3.99
CA MET A 622 2.71 -1.97 3.69
C MET A 622 3.78 -1.48 4.67
N GLU A 623 3.69 -1.82 5.96
CA GLU A 623 4.77 -1.54 6.92
C GLU A 623 6.02 -2.36 6.61
N ASP A 624 5.90 -3.64 6.26
CA ASP A 624 7.04 -4.49 5.91
C ASP A 624 7.71 -4.09 4.58
N MET A 625 6.95 -3.63 3.58
CA MET A 625 7.51 -3.00 2.38
C MET A 625 8.31 -1.73 2.74
N PHE A 626 7.80 -0.87 3.63
CA PHE A 626 8.56 0.29 4.11
C PHE A 626 9.80 -0.11 4.93
N ARG A 627 9.72 -1.18 5.74
CA ARG A 627 10.84 -1.73 6.51
C ARG A 627 11.91 -2.42 5.63
N LEU A 628 11.53 -2.91 4.45
CA LEU A 628 12.44 -3.45 3.43
C LEU A 628 13.15 -2.31 2.68
N CYS A 629 12.39 -1.33 2.18
CA CYS A 629 12.92 -0.27 1.32
C CYS A 629 13.62 0.87 2.07
N SER A 630 13.34 1.06 3.38
CA SER A 630 13.80 2.23 4.14
C SER A 630 14.66 1.84 5.35
N HIS A 631 15.79 2.52 5.54
CA HIS A 631 16.63 2.33 6.73
C HIS A 631 16.02 2.98 7.97
N VAL A 632 15.54 4.22 7.87
CA VAL A 632 14.78 4.91 8.91
C VAL A 632 13.44 4.21 9.15
N ARG A 633 13.16 3.86 10.41
CA ARG A 633 11.89 3.26 10.84
C ARG A 633 10.87 4.35 11.15
N PHE A 634 9.89 4.52 10.26
CA PHE A 634 8.76 5.42 10.47
C PHE A 634 7.65 4.73 11.27
N LYS A 635 7.22 5.32 12.39
CA LYS A 635 6.00 4.87 13.10
C LYS A 635 4.78 5.51 12.43
N ILE A 636 4.22 4.81 11.44
CA ILE A 636 3.03 5.26 10.69
C ILE A 636 1.77 4.68 11.35
N PRO A 637 0.75 5.50 11.67
CA PRO A 637 -0.55 5.00 12.15
C PRO A 637 -1.20 4.03 11.16
N GLN A 638 -1.82 2.95 11.67
CA GLN A 638 -2.39 1.87 10.84
C GLN A 638 -3.43 2.39 9.81
N GLN A 639 -4.20 3.42 10.14
CA GLN A 639 -5.15 4.06 9.21
C GLN A 639 -4.45 4.76 8.04
N ILE A 640 -3.25 5.32 8.24
CA ILE A 640 -2.45 5.91 7.16
C ILE A 640 -1.86 4.80 6.28
N LEU A 641 -1.42 3.68 6.86
CA LEU A 641 -1.01 2.49 6.11
C LEU A 641 -2.17 1.93 5.28
N GLN A 642 -3.36 1.78 5.87
CA GLN A 642 -4.59 1.39 5.15
C GLN A 642 -4.90 2.37 4.01
N GLY A 643 -4.85 3.68 4.25
CA GLY A 643 -5.08 4.68 3.20
C GLY A 643 -4.07 4.62 2.04
N LEU A 644 -2.84 4.17 2.30
CA LEU A 644 -1.80 3.95 1.27
C LEU A 644 -2.00 2.64 0.50
N VAL A 645 -2.54 1.61 1.15
CA VAL A 645 -2.97 0.36 0.50
C VAL A 645 -4.20 0.61 -0.38
N ASP A 646 -5.25 1.22 0.17
CA ASP A 646 -6.53 1.52 -0.48
C ASP A 646 -6.39 2.25 -1.83
N VAL A 647 -5.47 3.23 -1.93
CA VAL A 647 -5.27 3.98 -3.19
C VAL A 647 -4.59 3.14 -4.27
N ARG A 648 -3.79 2.16 -3.84
CA ARG A 648 -2.82 1.41 -4.64
C ARG A 648 -3.34 0.03 -5.06
N GLN A 649 -4.11 -0.63 -4.19
CA GLN A 649 -4.71 -1.96 -4.38
C GLN A 649 -5.45 -2.13 -5.73
N PRO A 650 -6.18 -1.13 -6.28
CA PRO A 650 -6.81 -1.25 -7.61
C PRO A 650 -5.83 -1.48 -8.77
N HIS A 651 -4.53 -1.23 -8.57
CA HIS A 651 -3.48 -1.39 -9.56
C HIS A 651 -2.62 -2.65 -9.32
N ASN A 652 -2.78 -3.37 -8.19
CA ASN A 652 -1.86 -4.43 -7.78
C ASN A 652 -1.70 -5.55 -8.83
N THR A 653 -2.76 -6.00 -9.49
CA THR A 653 -2.67 -7.02 -10.57
C THR A 653 -1.80 -6.55 -11.74
N PHE A 654 -1.84 -5.27 -12.09
CA PHE A 654 -0.94 -4.71 -13.11
C PHE A 654 0.49 -4.56 -12.57
N TYR A 655 0.67 -4.27 -11.28
CA TYR A 655 1.99 -4.29 -10.66
C TYR A 655 2.58 -5.71 -10.60
N GLU A 656 1.76 -6.77 -10.49
CA GLU A 656 2.22 -8.17 -10.59
C GLU A 656 2.71 -8.47 -12.02
N GLU A 657 1.95 -8.09 -13.05
CA GLU A 657 2.34 -8.19 -14.47
C GLU A 657 3.66 -7.45 -14.75
N VAL A 658 3.76 -6.18 -14.35
CA VAL A 658 4.94 -5.32 -14.50
C VAL A 658 6.14 -5.89 -13.74
N PHE A 659 5.95 -6.39 -12.52
CA PHE A 659 7.02 -6.98 -11.72
C PHE A 659 7.61 -8.21 -12.40
N MET A 660 6.77 -9.10 -12.93
CA MET A 660 7.21 -10.32 -13.61
C MET A 660 8.03 -10.02 -14.88
N GLU A 661 7.67 -8.98 -15.64
CA GLU A 661 8.48 -8.53 -16.78
C GLU A 661 9.81 -7.92 -16.31
N ILE A 662 9.82 -7.02 -15.32
CA ILE A 662 11.07 -6.40 -14.81
C ILE A 662 12.07 -7.45 -14.29
N VAL A 663 11.60 -8.54 -13.69
CA VAL A 663 12.47 -9.65 -13.23
C VAL A 663 12.69 -10.73 -14.30
N GLY A 664 12.10 -10.57 -15.49
CA GLY A 664 12.30 -11.39 -16.68
C GLY A 664 13.73 -11.30 -17.23
N GLU A 665 14.15 -12.30 -17.99
CA GLU A 665 15.55 -12.40 -18.44
C GLU A 665 15.94 -11.29 -19.44
N THR A 666 14.96 -10.82 -20.22
CA THR A 666 15.02 -9.67 -21.13
C THR A 666 15.28 -8.35 -20.42
N SER A 667 14.49 -8.05 -19.38
CA SER A 667 14.42 -6.70 -18.80
C SER A 667 15.25 -6.50 -17.54
N ARG A 668 15.60 -7.58 -16.80
CA ARG A 668 16.34 -7.51 -15.53
C ARG A 668 17.71 -6.83 -15.63
N TYR A 669 18.35 -6.83 -16.80
CA TYR A 669 19.67 -6.24 -17.04
C TYR A 669 19.70 -5.17 -18.14
N ALA A 670 18.54 -4.62 -18.53
CA ALA A 670 18.44 -3.68 -19.65
C ALA A 670 19.39 -2.47 -19.49
N LEU A 671 19.44 -1.83 -18.31
CA LEU A 671 20.39 -0.73 -18.06
C LEU A 671 21.85 -1.18 -18.20
N GLN A 672 22.24 -2.31 -17.61
CA GLN A 672 23.61 -2.85 -17.65
C GLN A 672 24.14 -2.97 -19.08
N GLU A 673 23.28 -3.39 -20.01
CA GLU A 673 23.62 -3.57 -21.42
C GLU A 673 23.73 -2.21 -22.13
N HIS A 674 22.87 -1.25 -21.80
CA HIS A 674 22.86 0.10 -22.37
C HIS A 674 23.89 1.06 -21.77
N LEU A 675 24.49 0.78 -20.61
CA LEU A 675 25.44 1.67 -19.92
C LEU A 675 26.57 2.20 -20.83
N HIS A 676 27.06 1.37 -21.76
CA HIS A 676 28.18 1.72 -22.64
C HIS A 676 27.82 2.74 -23.75
N LEU A 677 26.53 3.00 -23.97
CA LEU A 677 26.00 3.96 -24.94
C LEU A 677 25.69 5.34 -24.31
N ILE A 678 25.70 5.44 -22.99
CA ILE A 678 25.32 6.66 -22.26
C ILE A 678 26.47 7.67 -22.33
N THR A 679 26.42 8.58 -23.31
CA THR A 679 27.41 9.67 -23.45
C THR A 679 27.07 10.93 -22.62
N ALA A 680 25.89 10.98 -22.01
CA ALA A 680 25.45 12.12 -21.20
C ALA A 680 26.11 12.12 -19.81
N PRO A 681 26.40 13.29 -19.21
CA PRO A 681 26.96 13.36 -17.85
C PRO A 681 26.04 12.67 -16.83
N LEU A 682 26.57 11.67 -16.14
CA LEU A 682 25.84 10.80 -15.22
C LEU A 682 26.27 11.03 -13.76
N GLN A 683 25.28 11.20 -12.88
CA GLN A 683 25.40 11.06 -11.42
C GLN A 683 24.62 9.81 -10.97
N VAL A 684 25.17 9.06 -10.03
CA VAL A 684 24.48 7.94 -9.37
C VAL A 684 24.48 8.19 -7.86
N ILE A 685 23.31 8.26 -7.23
CA ILE A 685 23.13 8.44 -5.78
C ILE A 685 22.64 7.12 -5.18
N TRP A 686 23.30 6.61 -4.14
CA TRP A 686 22.93 5.36 -3.47
C TRP A 686 22.77 5.54 -1.96
N GLY A 687 21.87 4.78 -1.33
CA GLY A 687 21.80 4.70 0.13
C GLY A 687 22.91 3.82 0.68
N LYS A 688 23.68 4.25 1.70
CA LYS A 688 24.81 3.48 2.26
C LYS A 688 24.40 2.18 2.98
N LYS A 689 23.10 1.89 3.11
CA LYS A 689 22.55 0.63 3.61
C LYS A 689 21.82 -0.18 2.53
N ASP A 690 21.76 0.36 1.33
CA ASP A 690 21.52 -0.35 0.07
C ASP A 690 22.91 -0.76 -0.49
N GLN A 691 23.03 -1.87 -1.23
CA GLN A 691 24.26 -2.69 -1.24
C GLN A 691 25.27 -2.40 -2.37
N VAL A 692 25.33 -1.16 -2.88
CA VAL A 692 26.22 -0.76 -4.01
C VAL A 692 26.88 0.62 -3.76
N THR A 693 27.89 1.00 -4.55
CA THR A 693 28.92 2.01 -4.16
C THR A 693 29.07 3.22 -5.11
N VAL A 694 28.15 4.20 -5.10
CA VAL A 694 28.35 5.58 -5.64
C VAL A 694 27.56 6.61 -4.79
N ASP A 695 28.04 7.85 -4.66
CA ASP A 695 27.50 8.97 -3.81
C ASP A 695 26.66 8.48 -2.60
N LEU A 696 27.36 7.82 -1.67
CA LEU A 696 26.75 7.09 -0.56
C LEU A 696 26.13 8.02 0.49
N LEU A 697 24.80 8.05 0.57
CA LEU A 697 24.06 8.72 1.62
C LEU A 697 24.02 7.89 2.90
N GLU A 698 24.67 8.38 3.95
CA GLU A 698 24.72 7.69 5.25
C GLU A 698 23.35 7.56 5.90
N ASN A 699 23.13 6.42 6.57
CA ASN A 699 21.89 6.09 7.27
C ASN A 699 20.66 6.32 6.38
N CYS A 700 20.68 5.68 5.21
CA CYS A 700 19.67 5.70 4.17
C CYS A 700 19.65 4.34 3.46
N GLY A 701 18.47 3.80 3.19
CA GLY A 701 18.25 2.64 2.33
C GLY A 701 17.88 3.06 0.91
N HIS A 702 17.13 2.18 0.23
CA HIS A 702 16.69 2.35 -1.16
C HIS A 702 15.74 3.55 -1.36
N SER A 703 14.91 3.84 -0.35
CA SER A 703 13.94 4.95 -0.33
C SER A 703 14.57 6.36 -0.21
N VAL A 704 15.68 6.64 -0.89
CA VAL A 704 16.46 7.89 -0.84
C VAL A 704 15.62 9.16 -1.02
N VAL A 705 14.63 9.12 -1.92
CA VAL A 705 13.69 10.21 -2.22
C VAL A 705 12.77 10.53 -1.01
N MET A 706 12.52 9.56 -0.12
CA MET A 706 11.67 9.70 1.06
C MET A 706 12.48 9.92 2.35
N GLU A 707 13.61 9.21 2.52
CA GLU A 707 14.45 9.30 3.72
C GLU A 707 15.31 10.57 3.79
N ARG A 708 15.82 11.05 2.63
CA ARG A 708 16.79 12.17 2.58
C ARG A 708 16.40 13.31 1.59
N PRO A 709 15.12 13.64 1.36
CA PRO A 709 14.66 14.48 0.24
C PRO A 709 15.38 15.83 0.08
N SER A 710 15.71 16.51 1.18
CA SER A 710 16.44 17.79 1.11
C SER A 710 17.88 17.61 0.62
N ARG A 711 18.57 16.53 1.03
CA ARG A 711 19.92 16.22 0.54
C ARG A 711 19.88 15.72 -0.91
N THR A 712 18.88 14.90 -1.26
CA THR A 712 18.64 14.42 -2.62
C THR A 712 18.39 15.58 -3.59
N ALA A 713 17.49 16.52 -3.23
CA ALA A 713 17.24 17.74 -3.99
C ALA A 713 18.50 18.61 -4.14
N LYS A 714 19.31 18.72 -3.07
CA LYS A 714 20.56 19.46 -3.09
C LYS A 714 21.58 18.83 -4.06
N LEU A 715 21.80 17.51 -4.00
CA LEU A 715 22.73 16.80 -4.88
C LEU A 715 22.34 16.91 -6.37
N ILE A 716 21.05 16.74 -6.68
CA ILE A 716 20.51 16.93 -8.04
C ILE A 716 20.79 18.37 -8.52
N LEU A 717 20.54 19.38 -7.68
CA LEU A 717 20.71 20.77 -8.06
C LEU A 717 22.18 21.17 -8.23
N GLU A 718 23.07 20.71 -7.34
CA GLU A 718 24.52 20.95 -7.43
C GLU A 718 25.09 20.31 -8.71
N PHE A 719 24.70 19.07 -9.03
CA PHE A 719 25.10 18.41 -10.27
C PHE A 719 24.58 19.13 -11.52
N ILE A 720 23.30 19.53 -11.53
CA ILE A 720 22.70 20.28 -12.64
C ILE A 720 23.42 21.61 -12.88
N ILE A 721 23.83 22.33 -11.82
CA ILE A 721 24.59 23.59 -11.93
C ILE A 721 25.97 23.32 -12.53
N LEU A 722 26.73 22.35 -12.01
CA LEU A 722 28.06 21.99 -12.52
C LEU A 722 28.04 21.66 -14.03
N GLN A 723 27.02 20.95 -14.51
CA GLN A 723 26.87 20.64 -15.94
C GLN A 723 26.42 21.84 -16.79
N GLN A 724 25.69 22.81 -16.21
CA GLN A 724 25.35 24.06 -16.89
C GLN A 724 26.59 24.97 -17.02
N ASP A 725 27.43 25.06 -15.98
CA ASP A 725 28.66 25.85 -16.00
C ASP A 725 29.71 25.26 -16.97
N ALA A 726 29.87 23.93 -17.02
CA ALA A 726 30.74 23.25 -17.98
C ALA A 726 30.33 23.49 -19.45
N ARG A 727 29.02 23.44 -19.75
CA ARG A 727 28.46 23.80 -21.07
C ARG A 727 28.47 25.31 -21.35
N GLY A 728 28.58 26.14 -20.31
CA GLY A 728 28.71 27.59 -20.41
C GLY A 728 30.14 28.06 -20.71
N GLY A 729 31.14 27.45 -20.07
CA GLY A 729 32.56 27.74 -20.29
C GLY A 729 33.03 27.42 -21.70
N THR A 730 32.64 26.25 -22.22
CA THR A 730 32.98 25.80 -23.59
C THR A 730 32.41 26.68 -24.70
N LYS A 731 31.37 27.49 -24.43
CA LYS A 731 30.84 28.52 -25.36
C LYS A 731 31.48 29.90 -25.24
N LYS A 732 32.49 30.06 -24.37
CA LYS A 732 33.31 31.29 -24.25
C LYS A 732 34.73 31.12 -24.81
N SER A 733 35.05 29.94 -25.33
CA SER A 733 36.37 29.58 -25.88
C SER A 733 36.31 29.14 -27.34
N SER A 734 35.28 29.61 -28.08
CA SER A 734 34.96 29.26 -29.47
C SER A 734 34.59 30.51 -30.26
#